data_AF-A0AAV3XKH5-F1
#
_entry.id   AF-A0AAV3XKH5-F1
#
_cell.length_a   1.000
_cell.length_b   1.000
_cell.length_c   1.000
_cell.angle_alpha   90.00
_cell.angle_beta   90.00
_cell.angle_gamma   90.00
#
_symmetry.space_group_name_H-M   'P 1'
#
loop_
_entity.id
_entity.type
_entity.pdbx_description
1 polymer ?
#
loop_
_entity_poly.entity_id
_entity_poly.type
_entity_poly.pdbx_seq_one_letter_code
_entity_poly.pdbx_strand_id
1 'polypeptide(L)'
;MQTNSEPQQGKIVVATDEYTLTDTGFLRAPDTEIFVKNIANWFTGGAKGKFHVYSANGGLIQSRLAKAMTDAGHTWTVNVSQKFDLATLKQYNGVFLGAEPKDNQVLIDYVKSGGNVYLMGGTGYGGAENEAKQWKTFLNEFGLEFSPHYNNIDGNLVINSSHPIFAGVKCLFYYGAQPILNTNADANHQVFESDPGLHAAFENPGTTQGKIVVSADEWVLCDTGFVRAPDTEIFVKNIANWFTGGAKGKFHVYSANHGLIQSRLAKAMTDAGHTWTVNVSQKFDLATLKQYNGVFLGAEPKDNQVLIDYVKSGGNVYLMAGTGYGGYENEAKQWKTFLNEFGLEISPYYINIDGNLVINSNHPIFAGVKCLFYYVAQPILNTKPDVKDHQVFHSDPGLYAAFENPGTPQGKIVVSADEFPLTDVGFVRAPDTEIFVKNIANWFTGGAKGKFHVYSANGGLIQSRLAKAMTDAGHTWTVNVNQKFDLATLKQYNGVFLGAEPKDNQVLIDYVKSGGNVYLMGGTGYGGGENEAKQWKTFLNEFGLEFSPHYINIDGNRTINSSHPIFAGVKCLYSYVGQPILNTKPDAKDHQVFYSDPGLYAAAVYNRIVTSGQFEVKSNLDTGVEFTNTQTKEVSYTFVPSGTWIPGKREQGFSEVTAAGVKSMSPELQTMWNESLKDLQKYLKYPNNTAFALVAVNKTTGVVTEVSAATTIVLKPGETLVFIVNDFPPDYGDNVGTLTVNWSAS
;
A
#
# COMPACT_ATOMS: atom_id res chain seq x y z
N MET A 1 -0.65 -19.13 18.70
CA MET A 1 0.41 -18.24 18.19
C MET A 1 0.11 -17.99 16.72
N GLN A 2 -0.53 -16.87 16.41
CA GLN A 2 -0.76 -16.37 15.05
C GLN A 2 -0.16 -14.96 15.04
N THR A 3 0.87 -14.77 14.22
CA THR A 3 1.53 -13.49 14.02
C THR A 3 0.65 -12.60 13.16
N ASN A 4 0.50 -11.34 13.56
CA ASN A 4 -0.03 -10.29 12.69
C ASN A 4 0.73 -10.35 11.36
N SER A 5 0.05 -10.60 10.24
CA SER A 5 0.67 -10.43 8.94
C SER A 5 0.16 -9.13 8.35
N GLU A 6 1.07 -8.21 8.08
CA GLU A 6 0.92 -7.18 7.06
C GLU A 6 0.25 -7.75 5.80
N PRO A 7 -0.41 -6.95 4.94
CA PRO A 7 -0.96 -7.43 3.66
C PRO A 7 0.06 -8.36 3.00
N GLN A 8 -0.29 -9.65 2.90
CA GLN A 8 0.70 -10.68 2.66
C GLN A 8 1.36 -10.42 1.30
N GLN A 9 2.63 -10.07 1.35
CA GLN A 9 3.47 -9.85 0.18
C GLN A 9 3.66 -11.19 -0.51
N GLY A 10 3.34 -11.27 -1.81
CA GLY A 10 3.55 -12.49 -2.58
C GLY A 10 5.02 -12.75 -2.76
N LYS A 11 5.47 -13.98 -2.48
CA LYS A 11 6.88 -14.36 -2.55
C LYS A 11 7.13 -15.44 -3.58
N ILE A 12 8.31 -15.42 -4.18
CA ILE A 12 8.78 -16.50 -5.05
C ILE A 12 10.17 -16.90 -4.56
N VAL A 13 10.41 -18.20 -4.47
CA VAL A 13 11.76 -18.78 -4.42
C VAL A 13 11.94 -19.57 -5.69
N VAL A 14 12.97 -19.27 -6.46
CA VAL A 14 13.36 -20.04 -7.63
C VAL A 14 14.66 -20.76 -7.30
N ALA A 15 14.71 -22.07 -7.54
CA ALA A 15 15.91 -22.88 -7.42
C ALA A 15 16.32 -23.40 -8.80
N THR A 16 17.62 -23.49 -9.02
CA THR A 16 18.19 -23.92 -10.30
C THR A 16 18.18 -25.42 -10.54
N ASP A 17 17.90 -26.23 -9.52
CA ASP A 17 18.22 -27.65 -9.52
C ASP A 17 17.28 -28.47 -8.64
N GLU A 18 16.78 -29.58 -9.17
CA GLU A 18 15.92 -30.52 -8.46
C GLU A 18 16.65 -31.35 -7.40
N TYR A 19 17.93 -31.67 -7.61
CA TYR A 19 18.70 -32.49 -6.69
C TYR A 19 18.83 -31.84 -5.31
N THR A 20 18.77 -30.51 -5.24
CA THR A 20 18.82 -29.73 -3.99
C THR A 20 17.86 -30.30 -2.93
N LEU A 21 16.63 -30.65 -3.33
CA LEU A 21 15.57 -31.10 -2.43
C LEU A 21 15.29 -32.61 -2.48
N THR A 22 16.05 -33.37 -3.28
CA THR A 22 15.96 -34.85 -3.28
C THR A 22 16.51 -35.46 -1.99
N ASP A 23 16.18 -36.72 -1.71
CA ASP A 23 16.76 -37.46 -0.59
C ASP A 23 18.29 -37.55 -0.70
N THR A 24 18.84 -37.56 -1.92
CA THR A 24 20.29 -37.46 -2.18
C THR A 24 20.84 -36.10 -1.75
N GLY A 25 20.15 -35.00 -2.08
CA GLY A 25 20.52 -33.65 -1.66
C GLY A 25 20.56 -33.51 -0.15
N PHE A 26 19.52 -33.96 0.55
CA PHE A 26 19.48 -33.99 2.01
C PHE A 26 20.59 -34.85 2.63
N LEU A 27 21.00 -35.95 1.98
CA LEU A 27 22.09 -36.81 2.46
C LEU A 27 23.47 -36.19 2.25
N ARG A 28 23.68 -35.52 1.10
CA ARG A 28 24.96 -34.92 0.75
C ARG A 28 25.19 -33.57 1.42
N ALA A 29 24.14 -32.76 1.58
CA ALA A 29 24.15 -31.48 2.26
C ALA A 29 23.08 -31.44 3.37
N PRO A 30 23.42 -31.82 4.62
CA PRO A 30 22.46 -31.85 5.73
C PRO A 30 21.75 -30.51 6.01
N ASP A 31 22.36 -29.38 5.60
CA ASP A 31 21.76 -28.05 5.73
C ASP A 31 20.51 -27.85 4.85
N THR A 32 20.23 -28.73 3.88
CA THR A 32 18.99 -28.71 3.08
C THR A 32 17.74 -28.70 3.96
N GLU A 33 17.78 -29.39 5.11
CA GLU A 33 16.66 -29.35 6.06
C GLU A 33 16.43 -27.95 6.64
N ILE A 34 17.51 -27.24 6.97
CA ILE A 34 17.46 -25.86 7.47
C ILE A 34 16.94 -24.93 6.37
N PHE A 35 17.45 -25.08 5.15
CA PHE A 35 17.05 -24.29 3.99
C PHE A 35 15.53 -24.36 3.72
N VAL A 36 14.97 -25.57 3.64
CA VAL A 36 13.54 -25.75 3.41
C VAL A 36 12.71 -25.17 4.55
N LYS A 37 13.12 -25.38 5.81
CA LYS A 37 12.44 -24.79 6.97
C LYS A 37 12.47 -23.26 6.93
N ASN A 38 13.57 -22.67 6.48
CA ASN A 38 13.67 -21.23 6.32
C ASN A 38 12.76 -20.71 5.19
N ILE A 39 12.64 -21.43 4.06
CA ILE A 39 11.66 -21.08 3.01
C ILE A 39 10.24 -21.10 3.58
N ALA A 40 9.88 -22.19 4.27
CA ALA A 40 8.55 -22.32 4.87
C ALA A 40 8.27 -21.19 5.87
N ASN A 41 9.24 -20.90 6.76
CA ASN A 41 9.17 -19.80 7.71
C ASN A 41 9.06 -18.44 7.00
N TRP A 42 9.78 -18.24 5.90
CA TRP A 42 9.73 -16.99 5.15
C TRP A 42 8.37 -16.79 4.47
N PHE A 43 7.77 -17.85 3.93
CA PHE A 43 6.42 -17.81 3.36
C PHE A 43 5.32 -17.57 4.41
N THR A 44 5.48 -18.10 5.62
CA THR A 44 4.45 -18.05 6.68
C THR A 44 4.70 -17.01 7.77
N GLY A 45 5.85 -16.32 7.76
CA GLY A 45 6.28 -15.48 8.88
C GLY A 45 6.58 -16.29 10.15
N GLY A 46 7.00 -17.54 10.01
CA GLY A 46 7.31 -18.46 11.12
C GLY A 46 6.09 -19.20 11.69
N ALA A 47 4.89 -18.97 11.15
CA ALA A 47 3.70 -19.73 11.53
C ALA A 47 3.65 -21.12 10.87
N LYS A 48 2.87 -22.04 11.46
CA LYS A 48 2.50 -23.29 10.78
C LYS A 48 1.65 -22.97 9.54
N GLY A 49 1.79 -23.76 8.49
CA GLY A 49 1.19 -23.45 7.19
C GLY A 49 0.82 -24.70 6.40
N LYS A 50 0.00 -24.49 5.36
CA LYS A 50 -0.41 -25.51 4.40
C LYS A 50 0.36 -25.31 3.09
N PHE A 51 1.09 -26.34 2.66
CA PHE A 51 1.84 -26.32 1.41
C PHE A 51 1.35 -27.40 0.47
N HIS A 52 1.31 -27.07 -0.82
CA HIS A 52 0.88 -27.99 -1.87
C HIS A 52 1.98 -28.22 -2.89
N VAL A 53 2.15 -29.47 -3.32
CA VAL A 53 3.06 -29.86 -4.39
C VAL A 53 2.28 -30.19 -5.65
N TYR A 54 2.57 -29.46 -6.73
CA TYR A 54 1.95 -29.61 -8.05
C TYR A 54 2.86 -30.31 -9.09
N SER A 55 3.91 -31.00 -8.63
CA SER A 55 4.86 -31.74 -9.47
C SER A 55 5.01 -33.20 -9.01
N ALA A 56 5.31 -34.10 -9.95
CA ALA A 56 5.71 -35.48 -9.65
C ALA A 56 7.24 -35.66 -9.62
N ASN A 57 8.01 -34.58 -9.77
CA ASN A 57 9.47 -34.66 -9.78
C ASN A 57 10.02 -35.10 -8.41
N GLY A 58 11.04 -35.97 -8.43
CA GLY A 58 11.69 -36.53 -7.24
C GLY A 58 12.20 -35.50 -6.23
N GLY A 59 12.62 -34.31 -6.68
CA GLY A 59 13.01 -33.21 -5.79
C GLY A 59 11.88 -32.70 -4.89
N LEU A 60 10.62 -32.92 -5.26
CA LEU A 60 9.46 -32.40 -4.51
C LEU A 60 8.60 -33.47 -3.83
N ILE A 61 8.76 -34.75 -4.20
CA ILE A 61 7.89 -35.84 -3.69
C ILE A 61 8.60 -36.87 -2.80
N GLN A 62 9.92 -36.77 -2.64
CA GLN A 62 10.69 -37.72 -1.84
C GLN A 62 10.54 -37.49 -0.33
N SER A 63 10.93 -38.52 0.44
CA SER A 63 10.52 -38.67 1.84
C SER A 63 11.09 -37.63 2.79
N ARG A 64 12.33 -37.17 2.57
CA ARG A 64 13.02 -36.27 3.49
C ARG A 64 12.47 -34.85 3.44
N LEU A 65 12.12 -34.35 2.26
CA LEU A 65 11.45 -33.06 2.11
C LEU A 65 10.11 -33.05 2.85
N ALA A 66 9.27 -34.05 2.58
CA ALA A 66 7.97 -34.18 3.23
C ALA A 66 8.14 -34.25 4.76
N LYS A 67 9.08 -35.08 5.24
CA LYS A 67 9.38 -35.20 6.67
C LYS A 67 9.83 -33.87 7.29
N ALA A 68 10.76 -33.15 6.65
CA ALA A 68 11.26 -31.86 7.14
C ALA A 68 10.14 -30.84 7.31
N MET A 69 9.21 -30.77 6.35
CA MET A 69 8.05 -29.89 6.39
C MET A 69 7.06 -30.29 7.48
N THR A 70 6.77 -31.59 7.63
CA THR A 70 5.84 -32.07 8.66
C THR A 70 6.42 -31.99 10.08
N ASP A 71 7.72 -32.25 10.26
CA ASP A 71 8.41 -32.12 11.54
C ASP A 71 8.43 -30.66 12.02
N ALA A 72 8.50 -29.69 11.08
CA ALA A 72 8.34 -28.27 11.37
C ALA A 72 6.88 -27.87 11.70
N GLY A 73 5.94 -28.81 11.61
CA GLY A 73 4.54 -28.61 11.97
C GLY A 73 3.65 -28.08 10.83
N HIS A 74 4.13 -28.12 9.58
CA HIS A 74 3.35 -27.74 8.42
C HIS A 74 2.52 -28.92 7.87
N THR A 75 1.44 -28.61 7.16
CA THR A 75 0.73 -29.59 6.33
C THR A 75 1.39 -29.63 4.95
N TRP A 76 1.77 -30.82 4.50
CA TRP A 76 2.40 -31.05 3.20
C TRP A 76 1.52 -31.96 2.37
N THR A 77 0.95 -31.44 1.28
CA THR A 77 0.04 -32.18 0.40
C THR A 77 0.66 -32.35 -0.97
N VAL A 78 0.71 -33.58 -1.48
CA VAL A 78 1.15 -33.88 -2.85
C VAL A 78 -0.07 -34.34 -3.65
N ASN A 79 -0.50 -33.53 -4.62
CA ASN A 79 -1.58 -33.91 -5.55
C ASN A 79 -1.45 -33.12 -6.85
N VAL A 80 -0.84 -33.74 -7.86
CA VAL A 80 -0.60 -33.13 -9.18
C VAL A 80 -1.87 -32.94 -10.01
N SER A 81 -2.93 -33.69 -9.69
CA SER A 81 -4.22 -33.69 -10.39
C SER A 81 -5.22 -32.71 -9.80
N GLN A 82 -4.88 -32.05 -8.69
CA GLN A 82 -5.73 -31.02 -8.12
C GLN A 82 -5.90 -29.87 -9.12
N LYS A 83 -7.10 -29.29 -9.15
CA LYS A 83 -7.43 -28.21 -10.08
C LYS A 83 -6.46 -27.04 -9.90
N PHE A 84 -5.81 -26.64 -10.98
CA PHE A 84 -4.83 -25.56 -10.97
C PHE A 84 -5.51 -24.23 -11.33
N ASP A 85 -6.17 -23.61 -10.35
CA ASP A 85 -6.79 -22.30 -10.48
C ASP A 85 -6.54 -21.42 -9.25
N LEU A 86 -6.73 -20.10 -9.40
CA LEU A 86 -6.43 -19.13 -8.35
C LEU A 86 -7.19 -19.42 -7.04
N ALA A 87 -8.45 -19.85 -7.13
CA ALA A 87 -9.29 -20.14 -5.97
C ALA A 87 -8.72 -21.32 -5.16
N THR A 88 -8.22 -22.34 -5.85
CA THR A 88 -7.61 -23.51 -5.23
C THR A 88 -6.24 -23.16 -4.63
N LEU A 89 -5.39 -22.44 -5.37
CA LEU A 89 -4.06 -22.04 -4.90
C LEU A 89 -4.13 -21.15 -3.63
N LYS A 90 -5.14 -20.28 -3.55
CA LYS A 90 -5.39 -19.41 -2.38
C LYS A 90 -5.65 -20.14 -1.06
N GLN A 91 -5.93 -21.44 -1.09
CA GLN A 91 -6.12 -22.26 0.11
C GLN A 91 -4.79 -22.67 0.78
N TYR A 92 -3.66 -22.41 0.13
CA TYR A 92 -2.33 -22.79 0.59
C TYR A 92 -1.49 -21.56 0.90
N ASN A 93 -0.64 -21.68 1.93
CA ASN A 93 0.36 -20.67 2.29
C ASN A 93 1.54 -20.66 1.33
N GLY A 94 1.77 -21.74 0.59
CA GLY A 94 2.70 -21.76 -0.52
C GLY A 94 2.51 -22.98 -1.41
N VAL A 95 2.89 -22.86 -2.67
CA VAL A 95 2.86 -23.96 -3.64
C VAL A 95 4.27 -24.26 -4.15
N PHE A 96 4.59 -25.54 -4.27
CA PHE A 96 5.86 -26.05 -4.75
C PHE A 96 5.63 -26.73 -6.10
N LEU A 97 6.42 -26.36 -7.10
CA LEU A 97 6.31 -26.89 -8.45
C LEU A 97 7.63 -26.81 -9.22
N GLY A 98 7.71 -27.55 -10.32
CA GLY A 98 8.85 -27.67 -11.23
C GLY A 98 8.52 -28.75 -12.26
N ALA A 99 9.37 -28.94 -13.27
CA ALA A 99 9.18 -29.91 -14.37
C ALA A 99 7.90 -29.70 -15.20
N GLU A 100 6.74 -30.17 -14.74
CA GLU A 100 5.53 -30.23 -15.56
C GLU A 100 4.91 -28.83 -15.83
N PRO A 101 4.42 -28.57 -17.07
CA PRO A 101 3.78 -27.29 -17.40
C PRO A 101 2.57 -26.99 -16.52
N LYS A 102 2.48 -25.73 -16.07
CA LYS A 102 1.31 -25.16 -15.39
C LYS A 102 0.95 -23.81 -16.02
N ASP A 103 -0.25 -23.34 -15.73
CA ASP A 103 -0.70 -22.04 -16.22
C ASP A 103 0.06 -20.91 -15.51
N ASN A 104 0.98 -20.28 -16.23
CA ASN A 104 1.78 -19.17 -15.72
C ASN A 104 0.92 -17.98 -15.27
N GLN A 105 -0.22 -17.72 -15.92
CA GLN A 105 -1.09 -16.61 -15.54
C GLN A 105 -1.71 -16.86 -14.16
N VAL A 106 -2.13 -18.10 -13.89
CA VAL A 106 -2.65 -18.48 -12.57
C VAL A 106 -1.60 -18.28 -11.47
N LEU A 107 -0.33 -18.59 -11.74
CA LEU A 107 0.77 -18.35 -10.80
C LEU A 107 1.04 -16.86 -10.59
N ILE A 108 1.06 -16.07 -11.67
CA ILE A 108 1.20 -14.61 -11.62
C ILE A 108 0.09 -14.01 -10.74
N ASP A 109 -1.16 -14.37 -11.00
CA ASP A 109 -2.32 -13.88 -10.26
C ASP A 109 -2.27 -14.33 -8.79
N TYR A 110 -1.82 -15.56 -8.54
CA TYR A 110 -1.64 -16.08 -7.19
C TYR A 110 -0.61 -15.28 -6.41
N VAL A 111 0.59 -15.07 -6.96
CA VAL A 111 1.65 -14.28 -6.32
C VAL A 111 1.22 -12.82 -6.15
N LYS A 112 0.66 -12.17 -7.18
CA LYS A 112 0.14 -10.79 -7.08
C LYS A 112 -0.95 -10.64 -6.02
N SER A 113 -1.68 -11.72 -5.71
CA SER A 113 -2.68 -11.77 -4.64
C SER A 113 -2.13 -12.14 -3.25
N GLY A 114 -0.81 -12.17 -3.08
CA GLY A 114 -0.11 -12.49 -1.83
C GLY A 114 0.21 -13.97 -1.64
N GLY A 115 0.08 -14.79 -2.69
CA GLY A 115 0.46 -16.20 -2.67
C GLY A 115 1.97 -16.40 -2.75
N ASN A 116 2.45 -17.56 -2.29
CA ASN A 116 3.89 -17.87 -2.29
C ASN A 116 4.21 -19.07 -3.18
N VAL A 117 5.27 -18.97 -3.97
CA VAL A 117 5.65 -20.00 -4.95
C VAL A 117 7.10 -20.43 -4.71
N TYR A 118 7.34 -21.73 -4.57
CA TYR A 118 8.65 -22.32 -4.79
C TYR A 118 8.68 -22.96 -6.18
N LEU A 119 9.51 -22.43 -7.08
CA LEU A 119 9.70 -22.96 -8.43
C LEU A 119 11.08 -23.60 -8.54
N MET A 120 11.11 -24.85 -8.97
CA MET A 120 12.33 -25.63 -9.19
C MET A 120 12.58 -25.77 -10.69
N GLY A 121 13.75 -25.31 -11.14
CA GLY A 121 14.30 -25.57 -12.47
C GLY A 121 15.33 -26.70 -12.45
N GLY A 122 16.04 -26.90 -13.55
CA GLY A 122 17.08 -27.94 -13.65
C GLY A 122 16.54 -29.34 -13.95
N THR A 123 15.23 -29.51 -14.04
CA THR A 123 14.57 -30.81 -13.84
C THR A 123 14.78 -31.86 -14.94
N GLY A 124 15.47 -31.49 -16.03
CA GLY A 124 15.61 -32.29 -17.23
C GLY A 124 14.34 -32.38 -18.08
N TYR A 125 13.23 -31.78 -17.67
CA TYR A 125 11.94 -31.91 -18.36
C TYR A 125 11.95 -31.17 -19.70
N GLY A 126 12.03 -31.94 -20.79
CA GLY A 126 12.15 -31.38 -22.14
C GLY A 126 13.50 -30.71 -22.44
N GLY A 127 14.44 -30.70 -21.49
CA GLY A 127 15.72 -30.00 -21.56
C GLY A 127 15.64 -28.52 -21.23
N ALA A 128 16.80 -27.92 -20.93
CA ALA A 128 16.91 -26.55 -20.40
C ALA A 128 16.19 -25.48 -21.24
N GLU A 129 16.26 -25.56 -22.57
CA GLU A 129 15.61 -24.57 -23.45
C GLU A 129 14.08 -24.63 -23.34
N ASN A 130 13.51 -25.83 -23.24
CA ASN A 130 12.05 -25.99 -23.12
C ASN A 130 11.56 -25.62 -21.73
N GLU A 131 12.32 -25.98 -20.69
CA GLU A 131 12.04 -25.58 -19.31
C GLU A 131 12.10 -24.04 -19.14
N ALA A 132 13.09 -23.39 -19.76
CA ALA A 132 13.19 -21.93 -19.78
C ALA A 132 12.00 -21.29 -20.51
N LYS A 133 11.61 -21.81 -21.69
CA LYS A 133 10.43 -21.34 -22.42
C LYS A 133 9.14 -21.52 -21.64
N GLN A 134 9.00 -22.64 -20.94
CA GLN A 134 7.81 -22.99 -20.17
C GLN A 134 7.56 -21.98 -19.05
N TRP A 135 8.59 -21.61 -18.28
CA TRP A 135 8.43 -20.71 -17.14
C TRP A 135 8.63 -19.23 -17.48
N LYS A 136 8.98 -18.92 -18.74
CA LYS A 136 9.32 -17.56 -19.19
C LYS A 136 8.27 -16.52 -18.82
N THR A 137 6.99 -16.77 -19.10
CA THR A 137 5.92 -15.79 -18.81
C THR A 137 5.82 -15.49 -17.31
N PHE A 138 5.86 -16.51 -16.47
CA PHE A 138 5.79 -16.34 -15.01
C PHE A 138 7.05 -15.64 -14.48
N LEU A 139 8.24 -16.10 -14.84
CA LEU A 139 9.49 -15.56 -14.32
C LEU A 139 9.74 -14.12 -14.81
N ASN A 140 9.48 -13.81 -16.08
CA ASN A 140 9.70 -12.47 -16.64
C ASN A 140 8.81 -11.42 -15.99
N GLU A 141 7.59 -11.77 -15.59
CA GLU A 141 6.69 -10.87 -14.85
C GLU A 141 7.35 -10.36 -13.55
N PHE A 142 8.20 -11.18 -12.93
CA PHE A 142 8.87 -10.90 -11.67
C PHE A 142 10.37 -10.59 -11.84
N GLY A 143 10.83 -10.33 -13.07
CA GLY A 143 12.21 -9.93 -13.36
C GLY A 143 13.24 -11.06 -13.31
N LEU A 144 12.80 -12.31 -13.44
CA LEU A 144 13.65 -13.50 -13.46
C LEU A 144 13.54 -14.20 -14.83
N GLU A 145 14.53 -15.01 -15.18
CA GLU A 145 14.46 -15.93 -16.32
C GLU A 145 15.36 -17.15 -16.04
N PHE A 146 15.03 -18.32 -16.59
CA PHE A 146 15.99 -19.42 -16.61
C PHE A 146 16.90 -19.34 -17.84
N SER A 147 18.18 -19.63 -17.66
CA SER A 147 19.11 -19.85 -18.76
C SER A 147 18.61 -20.98 -19.68
N PRO A 148 18.71 -20.85 -21.01
CA PRO A 148 18.35 -21.93 -21.94
C PRO A 148 19.33 -23.11 -21.93
N HIS A 149 20.33 -23.12 -21.03
CA HIS A 149 21.34 -24.16 -20.89
C HIS A 149 21.52 -24.58 -19.43
N TYR A 150 21.70 -25.88 -19.21
CA TYR A 150 22.24 -26.39 -17.94
C TYR A 150 23.73 -26.04 -17.83
N ASN A 151 24.19 -25.86 -16.59
CA ASN A 151 25.60 -25.81 -16.28
C ASN A 151 26.10 -27.22 -15.89
N ASN A 152 27.41 -27.37 -15.69
CA ASN A 152 28.05 -28.63 -15.29
C ASN A 152 28.35 -28.67 -13.78
N ILE A 153 27.53 -28.02 -12.95
CA ILE A 153 27.74 -28.03 -11.51
C ILE A 153 27.38 -29.41 -10.95
N ASP A 154 28.29 -30.00 -10.18
CA ASP A 154 28.08 -31.22 -9.39
C ASP A 154 28.82 -31.07 -8.05
N GLY A 155 28.08 -31.17 -6.96
CA GLY A 155 28.64 -31.21 -5.62
C GLY A 155 27.96 -30.29 -4.61
N ASN A 156 28.54 -30.26 -3.41
CA ASN A 156 28.11 -29.34 -2.36
C ASN A 156 28.74 -27.98 -2.60
N LEU A 157 27.92 -26.96 -2.83
CA LEU A 157 28.38 -25.59 -2.98
C LEU A 157 28.07 -24.78 -1.72
N VAL A 158 29.02 -23.92 -1.35
CA VAL A 158 28.89 -23.04 -0.19
C VAL A 158 27.85 -21.98 -0.48
N ILE A 159 26.98 -21.73 0.49
CA ILE A 159 26.01 -20.65 0.44
C ILE A 159 26.58 -19.44 1.17
N ASN A 160 26.78 -18.35 0.44
CA ASN A 160 27.20 -17.05 0.98
C ASN A 160 26.10 -16.01 0.76
N SER A 161 25.08 -16.04 1.63
CA SER A 161 23.95 -15.13 1.56
C SER A 161 23.48 -14.73 2.94
N SER A 162 23.11 -13.45 3.10
CA SER A 162 22.43 -12.96 4.30
C SER A 162 20.89 -13.08 4.20
N HIS A 163 20.35 -13.59 3.09
CA HIS A 163 18.91 -13.70 2.91
C HIS A 163 18.31 -14.68 3.94
N PRO A 164 17.14 -14.39 4.54
CA PRO A 164 16.54 -15.24 5.58
C PRO A 164 16.40 -16.72 5.21
N ILE A 165 16.14 -17.04 3.93
CA ILE A 165 16.04 -18.43 3.46
C ILE A 165 17.34 -19.23 3.67
N PHE A 166 18.49 -18.56 3.77
CA PHE A 166 19.80 -19.18 3.97
C PHE A 166 20.34 -19.05 5.40
N ALA A 167 19.54 -18.57 6.35
CA ALA A 167 19.97 -18.44 7.74
C ALA A 167 20.44 -19.80 8.30
N GLY A 168 21.73 -19.90 8.62
CA GLY A 168 22.35 -21.13 9.14
C GLY A 168 22.64 -22.21 8.09
N VAL A 169 22.40 -21.94 6.79
CA VAL A 169 22.71 -22.85 5.68
C VAL A 169 24.14 -22.58 5.21
N LYS A 170 25.05 -23.55 5.33
CA LYS A 170 26.44 -23.40 4.92
C LYS A 170 26.69 -23.92 3.52
N CYS A 171 26.02 -25.00 3.13
CA CYS A 171 26.14 -25.56 1.79
C CYS A 171 24.87 -26.29 1.34
N LEU A 172 24.67 -26.38 0.03
CA LEU A 172 23.59 -27.16 -0.60
C LEU A 172 24.18 -28.02 -1.73
N PHE A 173 23.54 -29.15 -2.04
CA PHE A 173 23.98 -30.07 -3.08
C PHE A 173 23.29 -29.75 -4.42
N TYR A 174 24.07 -29.75 -5.50
CA TYR A 174 23.61 -29.50 -6.87
C TYR A 174 24.16 -30.59 -7.81
N TYR A 175 23.42 -30.92 -8.85
CA TYR A 175 23.77 -31.83 -9.95
C TYR A 175 23.05 -31.41 -11.25
N GLY A 176 23.73 -30.63 -12.10
CA GLY A 176 23.22 -30.23 -13.42
C GLY A 176 22.29 -29.01 -13.42
N ALA A 177 22.58 -28.00 -12.59
CA ALA A 177 21.74 -26.82 -12.38
C ALA A 177 21.48 -25.99 -13.66
N GLN A 178 20.30 -25.38 -13.74
CA GLN A 178 19.91 -24.40 -14.76
C GLN A 178 20.01 -22.98 -14.20
N PRO A 179 21.03 -22.17 -14.55
CA PRO A 179 21.21 -20.83 -13.96
C PRO A 179 19.97 -19.95 -14.05
N ILE A 180 19.69 -19.18 -13.00
CA ILE A 180 18.67 -18.12 -13.02
C ILE A 180 19.36 -16.82 -13.42
N LEU A 181 18.74 -16.11 -14.36
CA LEU A 181 19.16 -14.79 -14.83
C LEU A 181 18.23 -13.74 -14.23
N ASN A 182 18.82 -12.69 -13.67
CA ASN A 182 18.06 -11.49 -13.34
C ASN A 182 17.86 -10.64 -14.61
N THR A 183 16.63 -10.62 -15.13
CA THR A 183 16.28 -9.86 -16.35
C THR A 183 15.94 -8.40 -16.06
N ASN A 184 15.87 -8.04 -14.78
CA ASN A 184 15.49 -6.71 -14.36
C ASN A 184 16.27 -6.31 -13.09
N ALA A 185 17.53 -5.91 -13.27
CA ALA A 185 18.44 -5.50 -12.19
C ALA A 185 17.96 -4.29 -11.36
N ASP A 186 16.79 -3.71 -11.69
CA ASP A 186 16.46 -2.31 -11.41
C ASP A 186 14.99 -2.00 -11.04
N ALA A 187 14.22 -2.98 -10.54
CA ALA A 187 12.92 -2.71 -9.91
C ALA A 187 12.94 -3.15 -8.43
N ASN A 188 12.05 -2.56 -7.62
CA ASN A 188 11.88 -2.71 -6.16
C ASN A 188 11.66 -4.14 -5.61
N HIS A 189 12.09 -5.17 -6.33
CA HIS A 189 12.09 -6.58 -5.96
C HIS A 189 13.43 -6.91 -5.31
N GLN A 190 13.41 -7.55 -4.14
CA GLN A 190 14.63 -8.14 -3.58
C GLN A 190 14.99 -9.42 -4.36
N VAL A 191 15.47 -9.26 -5.60
CA VAL A 191 16.09 -10.36 -6.35
C VAL A 191 17.49 -10.61 -5.79
N PHE A 192 17.59 -11.58 -4.90
CA PHE A 192 18.88 -12.14 -4.48
C PHE A 192 19.29 -13.22 -5.48
N GLU A 193 20.48 -13.12 -6.06
CA GLU A 193 21.12 -14.20 -6.83
C GLU A 193 22.33 -14.69 -6.03
N SER A 194 22.36 -15.97 -5.63
CA SER A 194 23.59 -16.57 -5.07
C SER A 194 24.55 -16.86 -6.21
N ASP A 195 25.72 -16.21 -6.27
CA ASP A 195 26.79 -16.53 -7.22
C ASP A 195 27.12 -18.04 -7.17
N PRO A 196 26.99 -18.80 -8.28
CA PRO A 196 26.79 -18.41 -9.68
C PRO A 196 25.35 -18.57 -10.24
N GLY A 197 24.33 -17.94 -9.65
CA GLY A 197 22.95 -17.99 -10.14
C GLY A 197 22.05 -19.07 -9.58
N LEU A 198 22.41 -19.70 -8.44
CA LEU A 198 21.81 -20.96 -7.98
C LEU A 198 20.41 -20.87 -7.36
N HIS A 199 20.06 -19.71 -6.83
CA HIS A 199 18.75 -19.41 -6.27
C HIS A 199 18.38 -17.96 -6.52
N ALA A 200 17.08 -17.73 -6.73
CA ALA A 200 16.49 -16.41 -6.70
C ALA A 200 15.36 -16.32 -5.67
N ALA A 201 15.24 -15.17 -5.02
CA ALA A 201 14.07 -14.83 -4.21
C ALA A 201 13.38 -13.61 -4.84
N PHE A 202 12.06 -13.52 -4.72
CA PHE A 202 11.28 -12.35 -5.05
C PHE A 202 10.29 -12.12 -3.92
N GLU A 203 10.10 -10.87 -3.55
CA GLU A 203 9.05 -10.44 -2.64
C GLU A 203 8.38 -9.21 -3.25
N ASN A 204 7.07 -9.27 -3.44
CA ASN A 204 6.28 -8.15 -3.93
C ASN A 204 6.33 -7.07 -2.85
N PRO A 205 6.92 -5.88 -3.08
CA PRO A 205 6.82 -4.78 -2.13
C PRO A 205 5.34 -4.39 -2.08
N GLY A 206 4.59 -4.95 -1.13
CA GLY A 206 3.16 -4.68 -1.00
C GLY A 206 2.93 -3.18 -1.02
N THR A 207 1.83 -2.71 -1.65
CA THR A 207 1.50 -1.29 -1.91
C THR A 207 2.22 -0.34 -0.94
N THR A 208 3.42 0.11 -1.31
CA THR A 208 4.20 0.93 -0.39
C THR A 208 3.48 2.26 -0.27
N GLN A 209 3.28 2.68 0.97
CA GLN A 209 2.82 4.02 1.28
C GLN A 209 3.87 4.99 0.76
N GLY A 210 3.51 5.82 -0.23
CA GLY A 210 4.42 6.81 -0.77
C GLY A 210 4.73 7.87 0.29
N LYS A 211 6.02 8.19 0.44
CA LYS A 211 6.52 9.08 1.49
C LYS A 211 7.07 10.36 0.92
N ILE A 212 6.95 11.44 1.67
CA ILE A 212 7.60 12.71 1.35
C ILE A 212 8.34 13.18 2.61
N VAL A 213 9.59 13.58 2.46
CA VAL A 213 10.32 14.37 3.46
C VAL A 213 10.58 15.72 2.82
N VAL A 214 10.20 16.80 3.50
CA VAL A 214 10.53 18.16 3.09
C VAL A 214 11.45 18.76 4.14
N SER A 215 12.58 19.32 3.72
CA SER A 215 13.45 20.11 4.60
C SER A 215 13.38 21.57 4.18
N ALA A 216 13.33 22.48 5.16
CA ALA A 216 13.15 23.91 4.94
C ALA A 216 14.41 24.63 4.44
N ASP A 217 15.53 23.93 4.28
CA ASP A 217 16.84 24.53 4.09
C ASP A 217 17.81 23.56 3.39
N GLU A 218 18.60 24.07 2.45
CA GLU A 218 19.61 23.31 1.72
C GLU A 218 20.89 23.01 2.52
N TRP A 219 21.16 23.78 3.57
CA TRP A 219 22.35 23.64 4.39
C TRP A 219 22.35 22.39 5.27
N VAL A 220 21.19 21.77 5.46
CA VAL A 220 21.03 20.55 6.29
C VAL A 220 21.87 19.40 5.75
N LEU A 221 21.83 19.18 4.43
CA LEU A 221 22.49 18.03 3.77
C LEU A 221 23.81 18.39 3.06
N CYS A 222 24.21 19.66 3.06
CA CYS A 222 25.50 20.06 2.50
C CYS A 222 26.68 19.61 3.39
N ASP A 223 27.90 19.63 2.84
CA ASP A 223 29.10 19.21 3.59
C ASP A 223 29.32 20.05 4.86
N THR A 224 28.95 21.35 4.84
CA THR A 224 28.98 22.21 6.03
C THR A 224 28.00 21.73 7.10
N GLY A 225 26.80 21.32 6.71
CA GLY A 225 25.78 20.76 7.61
C GLY A 225 26.27 19.49 8.29
N PHE A 226 26.83 18.56 7.52
CA PHE A 226 27.47 17.35 8.06
C PHE A 226 28.62 17.64 9.04
N VAL A 227 29.40 18.71 8.82
CA VAL A 227 30.50 19.09 9.71
C VAL A 227 29.98 19.77 10.98
N ARG A 228 29.02 20.70 10.86
CA ARG A 228 28.50 21.46 11.99
C ARG A 228 27.57 20.62 12.87
N ALA A 229 26.75 19.75 12.28
CA ALA A 229 25.85 18.82 12.96
C ALA A 229 26.09 17.38 12.49
N PRO A 230 27.01 16.63 13.11
CA PRO A 230 27.34 15.26 12.71
C PRO A 230 26.15 14.29 12.68
N ASP A 231 25.08 14.58 13.41
CA ASP A 231 23.84 13.81 13.39
C ASP A 231 23.14 13.82 12.01
N THR A 232 23.52 14.72 11.09
CA THR A 232 23.05 14.71 9.69
C THR A 232 23.28 13.33 9.02
N GLU A 233 24.37 12.64 9.34
CA GLU A 233 24.62 11.30 8.81
C GLU A 233 23.59 10.28 9.32
N ILE A 234 23.19 10.38 10.59
CA ILE A 234 22.15 9.53 11.18
C ILE A 234 20.80 9.86 10.54
N PHE A 235 20.50 11.15 10.38
CA PHE A 235 19.26 11.65 9.79
C PHE A 235 19.05 11.11 8.36
N VAL A 236 20.05 11.23 7.48
CA VAL A 236 19.91 10.73 6.10
C VAL A 236 19.77 9.21 6.05
N LYS A 237 20.50 8.47 6.89
CA LYS A 237 20.35 7.01 6.98
C LYS A 237 18.97 6.62 7.47
N ASN A 238 18.39 7.36 8.41
CA ASN A 238 17.02 7.13 8.87
C ASN A 238 16.00 7.43 7.77
N ILE A 239 16.18 8.48 6.95
CA ILE A 239 15.33 8.74 5.78
C ILE A 239 15.40 7.57 4.81
N ALA A 240 16.62 7.13 4.47
CA ALA A 240 16.82 6.01 3.56
C ALA A 240 16.14 4.74 4.08
N ASN A 241 16.37 4.40 5.36
CA ASN A 241 15.72 3.28 6.03
C ASN A 241 14.20 3.40 6.05
N TRP A 242 13.67 4.60 6.26
CA TRP A 242 12.23 4.83 6.26
C TRP A 242 11.62 4.68 4.86
N PHE A 243 12.34 5.08 3.81
CA PHE A 243 11.92 4.89 2.42
C PHE A 243 11.97 3.41 2.00
N THR A 244 12.94 2.64 2.48
CA THR A 244 13.18 1.25 2.03
C THR A 244 12.71 0.17 3.02
N GLY A 245 12.21 0.55 4.19
CA GLY A 245 11.96 -0.40 5.28
C GLY A 245 13.23 -1.05 5.84
N GLY A 246 14.38 -0.38 5.73
CA GLY A 246 15.69 -0.87 6.18
C GLY A 246 16.45 -1.73 5.15
N ALA A 247 15.87 -1.96 3.97
CA ALA A 247 16.58 -2.61 2.87
C ALA A 247 17.59 -1.66 2.19
N LYS A 248 18.57 -2.25 1.49
CA LYS A 248 19.39 -1.50 0.53
C LYS A 248 18.49 -0.98 -0.59
N GLY A 249 18.83 0.18 -1.15
CA GLY A 249 17.95 0.87 -2.09
C GLY A 249 18.71 1.69 -3.11
N LYS A 250 18.01 2.03 -4.20
CA LYS A 250 18.49 2.86 -5.30
C LYS A 250 17.87 4.25 -5.19
N PHE A 251 18.71 5.27 -5.06
CA PHE A 251 18.29 6.66 -4.92
C PHE A 251 18.84 7.52 -6.05
N HIS A 252 18.03 8.48 -6.49
CA HIS A 252 18.40 9.40 -7.56
C HIS A 252 18.30 10.85 -7.12
N VAL A 253 19.29 11.65 -7.49
CA VAL A 253 19.31 13.10 -7.29
C VAL A 253 19.02 13.82 -8.59
N TYR A 254 17.94 14.60 -8.60
CA TYR A 254 17.46 15.39 -9.75
C TYR A 254 17.78 16.89 -9.65
N SER A 255 18.65 17.29 -8.73
CA SER A 255 19.06 18.67 -8.49
C SER A 255 20.59 18.84 -8.58
N ALA A 256 21.05 20.00 -9.04
CA ALA A 256 22.46 20.41 -8.98
C ALA A 256 22.77 21.25 -7.73
N ASN A 257 21.79 21.44 -6.83
CA ASN A 257 22.00 22.21 -5.62
C ASN A 257 23.08 21.56 -4.72
N HIS A 258 23.95 22.38 -4.16
CA HIS A 258 25.09 21.97 -3.35
C HIS A 258 24.70 21.11 -2.13
N GLY A 259 23.50 21.29 -1.57
CA GLY A 259 22.99 20.44 -0.49
C GLY A 259 22.79 18.96 -0.88
N LEU A 260 22.68 18.66 -2.18
CA LEU A 260 22.40 17.29 -2.67
C LEU A 260 23.55 16.65 -3.46
N ILE A 261 24.53 17.44 -3.93
CA ILE A 261 25.60 16.94 -4.81
C ILE A 261 26.99 16.89 -4.16
N GLN A 262 27.14 17.40 -2.94
CA GLN A 262 28.41 17.37 -2.24
C GLN A 262 28.75 15.99 -1.66
N SER A 263 30.01 15.80 -1.28
CA SER A 263 30.61 14.48 -1.13
C SER A 263 30.10 13.66 0.06
N ARG A 264 29.73 14.31 1.17
CA ARG A 264 29.38 13.62 2.42
C ARG A 264 28.03 12.94 2.37
N LEU A 265 27.05 13.56 1.70
CA LEU A 265 25.74 12.94 1.49
C LEU A 265 25.86 11.64 0.68
N ALA A 266 26.54 11.72 -0.47
CA ALA A 266 26.79 10.56 -1.31
C ALA A 266 27.53 9.46 -0.54
N LYS A 267 28.59 9.82 0.20
CA LYS A 267 29.34 8.87 1.03
C LYS A 267 28.48 8.22 2.11
N ALA A 268 27.66 8.97 2.84
CA ALA A 268 26.78 8.44 3.87
C ALA A 268 25.79 7.40 3.31
N MET A 269 25.22 7.68 2.14
CA MET A 269 24.30 6.79 1.44
C MET A 269 25.01 5.51 0.93
N THR A 270 26.19 5.65 0.33
CA THR A 270 26.96 4.50 -0.16
C THR A 270 27.54 3.65 0.97
N ASP A 271 27.98 4.26 2.09
CA ASP A 271 28.48 3.54 3.26
C ASP A 271 27.36 2.73 3.94
N ALA A 272 26.11 3.19 3.85
CA ALA A 272 24.92 2.43 4.26
C ALA A 272 24.53 1.31 3.27
N GLY A 273 25.26 1.18 2.14
CA GLY A 273 25.05 0.14 1.15
C GLY A 273 23.99 0.46 0.09
N HIS A 274 23.58 1.71 -0.03
CA HIS A 274 22.64 2.16 -1.06
C HIS A 274 23.36 2.56 -2.36
N THR A 275 22.65 2.45 -3.48
CA THR A 275 23.08 3.04 -4.75
C THR A 275 22.65 4.51 -4.78
N TRP A 276 23.60 5.41 -5.02
CA TRP A 276 23.36 6.86 -5.08
C TRP A 276 23.77 7.41 -6.43
N THR A 277 22.78 7.86 -7.22
CA THR A 277 23.01 8.39 -8.58
C THR A 277 22.69 9.86 -8.62
N VAL A 278 23.61 10.68 -9.15
CA VAL A 278 23.38 12.10 -9.43
C VAL A 278 23.32 12.29 -10.94
N ASN A 279 22.15 12.60 -11.48
CA ASN A 279 21.99 12.93 -12.90
C ASN A 279 20.74 13.79 -13.10
N VAL A 280 20.95 15.11 -13.19
CA VAL A 280 19.88 16.10 -13.35
C VAL A 280 19.20 16.05 -14.73
N SER A 281 19.87 15.46 -15.72
CA SER A 281 19.39 15.34 -17.11
C SER A 281 18.67 14.02 -17.38
N GLN A 282 18.60 13.12 -16.39
CA GLN A 282 17.79 11.91 -16.48
C GLN A 282 16.34 12.29 -16.80
N LYS A 283 15.70 11.51 -17.68
CA LYS A 283 14.30 11.73 -18.07
C LYS A 283 13.40 11.75 -16.82
N PHE A 284 12.59 12.78 -16.69
CA PHE A 284 11.72 12.97 -15.52
C PHE A 284 10.30 12.54 -15.87
N ASP A 285 10.02 11.24 -15.80
CA ASP A 285 8.69 10.66 -15.99
C ASP A 285 8.42 9.54 -14.97
N LEU A 286 7.14 9.16 -14.81
CA LEU A 286 6.73 8.18 -13.81
C LEU A 286 7.44 6.82 -13.99
N ALA A 287 7.64 6.38 -15.22
CA ALA A 287 8.30 5.11 -15.53
C ALA A 287 9.76 5.11 -15.05
N THR A 288 10.46 6.22 -15.24
CA THR A 288 11.84 6.38 -14.78
C THR A 288 11.91 6.51 -13.26
N LEU A 289 11.03 7.32 -12.64
CA LEU A 289 11.01 7.51 -11.19
C LEU A 289 10.73 6.20 -10.45
N LYS A 290 9.86 5.34 -10.99
CA LYS A 290 9.54 4.01 -10.42
C LYS A 290 10.72 3.04 -10.34
N GLN A 291 11.83 3.32 -11.02
CA GLN A 291 13.07 2.53 -10.93
C GLN A 291 13.86 2.83 -9.64
N TYR A 292 13.46 3.84 -8.87
CA TYR A 292 14.16 4.27 -7.67
C TYR A 292 13.30 4.06 -6.43
N ASN A 293 13.95 3.67 -5.32
CA ASN A 293 13.34 3.58 -4.00
C ASN A 293 13.09 4.96 -3.39
N GLY A 294 13.81 5.99 -3.86
CA GLY A 294 13.51 7.37 -3.52
C GLY A 294 14.23 8.36 -4.43
N VAL A 295 13.63 9.52 -4.63
CA VAL A 295 14.20 10.61 -5.40
C VAL A 295 14.45 11.83 -4.50
N PHE A 296 15.61 12.46 -4.68
CA PHE A 296 16.03 13.65 -3.97
C PHE A 296 16.07 14.82 -4.95
N LEU A 297 15.42 15.94 -4.59
CA LEU A 297 15.34 17.13 -5.41
C LEU A 297 15.16 18.40 -4.56
N GLY A 298 15.38 19.53 -5.19
CA GLY A 298 15.24 20.89 -4.64
C GLY A 298 15.67 21.88 -5.72
N ALA A 299 15.53 23.18 -5.48
CA ALA A 299 15.89 24.25 -6.41
C ALA A 299 15.21 24.18 -7.79
N GLU A 300 15.70 23.37 -8.73
CA GLU A 300 15.27 23.39 -10.12
C GLU A 300 13.82 22.88 -10.33
N PRO A 301 13.01 23.54 -11.20
CA PRO A 301 11.66 23.11 -11.51
C PRO A 301 11.60 21.68 -12.06
N LYS A 302 10.63 20.90 -11.56
CA LYS A 302 10.26 19.59 -12.07
C LYS A 302 8.75 19.49 -12.24
N ASP A 303 8.29 18.50 -12.99
CA ASP A 303 6.87 18.28 -13.19
C ASP A 303 6.21 17.79 -11.88
N ASN A 304 5.40 18.65 -11.27
CA ASN A 304 4.70 18.34 -10.03
C ASN A 304 3.71 17.19 -10.19
N GLN A 305 3.08 17.02 -11.37
CA GLN A 305 2.12 15.95 -11.59
C GLN A 305 2.82 14.60 -11.58
N VAL A 306 4.00 14.51 -12.22
CA VAL A 306 4.83 13.28 -12.19
C VAL A 306 5.23 12.91 -10.76
N LEU A 307 5.57 13.89 -9.92
CA LEU A 307 5.88 13.66 -8.50
C LEU A 307 4.65 13.20 -7.70
N ILE A 308 3.49 13.82 -7.93
CA ILE A 308 2.21 13.41 -7.32
C ILE A 308 1.90 11.96 -7.67
N ASP A 309 1.96 11.61 -8.97
CA ASP A 309 1.66 10.27 -9.46
C ASP A 309 2.66 9.24 -8.92
N TYR A 310 3.94 9.63 -8.84
CA TYR A 310 4.99 8.79 -8.27
C TYR A 310 4.70 8.48 -6.80
N VAL A 311 4.45 9.48 -5.96
CA VAL A 311 4.11 9.29 -4.53
C VAL A 311 2.80 8.52 -4.37
N LYS A 312 1.75 8.85 -5.13
CA LYS A 312 0.49 8.09 -5.11
C LYS A 312 0.65 6.63 -5.52
N SER A 313 1.65 6.33 -6.35
CA SER A 313 2.01 4.96 -6.74
C SER A 313 2.96 4.25 -5.76
N GLY A 314 3.30 4.88 -4.64
CA GLY A 314 4.14 4.32 -3.58
C GLY A 314 5.61 4.71 -3.63
N GLY A 315 5.96 5.68 -4.48
CA GLY A 315 7.29 6.28 -4.57
C GLY A 315 7.60 7.22 -3.40
N ASN A 316 8.90 7.45 -3.16
CA ASN A 316 9.37 8.27 -2.04
C ASN A 316 10.14 9.50 -2.52
N VAL A 317 9.86 10.66 -1.92
CA VAL A 317 10.44 11.94 -2.33
C VAL A 317 11.12 12.61 -1.14
N TYR A 318 12.37 13.00 -1.28
CA TYR A 318 13.00 14.02 -0.45
C TYR A 318 13.03 15.35 -1.21
N LEU A 319 12.32 16.35 -0.71
CA LEU A 319 12.30 17.70 -1.24
C LEU A 319 13.08 18.65 -0.32
N MET A 320 14.08 19.31 -0.88
CA MET A 320 14.82 20.38 -0.23
C MET A 320 14.25 21.72 -0.67
N ALA A 321 13.69 22.46 0.28
CA ALA A 321 13.22 23.83 0.12
C ALA A 321 14.27 24.81 0.68
N GLY A 322 13.96 26.11 0.60
CA GLY A 322 14.84 27.16 1.14
C GLY A 322 16.05 27.49 0.28
N THR A 323 16.18 26.88 -0.90
CA THR A 323 17.40 26.84 -1.71
C THR A 323 17.88 28.18 -2.27
N GLY A 324 17.06 29.23 -2.17
CA GLY A 324 17.31 30.54 -2.78
C GLY A 324 17.03 30.57 -4.28
N TYR A 325 16.63 29.45 -4.89
CA TYR A 325 16.43 29.37 -6.34
C TYR A 325 15.24 30.22 -6.79
N GLY A 326 15.53 31.28 -7.55
CA GLY A 326 14.51 32.24 -7.97
C GLY A 326 13.93 33.10 -6.83
N GLY A 327 14.44 32.97 -5.60
CA GLY A 327 13.91 33.60 -4.38
C GLY A 327 12.72 32.86 -3.75
N TYR A 328 12.49 33.11 -2.45
CA TYR A 328 11.50 32.38 -1.63
C TYR A 328 10.10 32.30 -2.26
N GLU A 329 9.60 33.37 -2.90
CA GLU A 329 8.25 33.35 -3.48
C GLU A 329 8.16 32.41 -4.69
N ASN A 330 9.20 32.37 -5.51
CA ASN A 330 9.19 31.56 -6.73
C ASN A 330 9.38 30.09 -6.38
N GLU A 331 10.24 29.77 -5.42
CA GLU A 331 10.40 28.42 -4.89
C GLU A 331 9.10 27.92 -4.25
N ALA A 332 8.42 28.75 -3.45
CA ALA A 332 7.12 28.42 -2.88
C ALA A 332 6.05 28.17 -3.97
N LYS A 333 5.98 29.02 -5.00
CA LYS A 333 5.06 28.86 -6.14
C LYS A 333 5.35 27.58 -6.93
N GLN A 334 6.62 27.27 -7.14
CA GLN A 334 7.07 26.11 -7.90
C GLN A 334 6.59 24.80 -7.28
N TRP A 335 6.75 24.63 -5.97
CA TRP A 335 6.38 23.38 -5.29
C TRP A 335 4.93 23.32 -4.82
N LYS A 336 4.18 24.42 -4.96
CA LYS A 336 2.81 24.56 -4.44
C LYS A 336 1.87 23.44 -4.88
N THR A 337 1.87 23.08 -6.18
CA THR A 337 0.97 22.03 -6.70
C THR A 337 1.28 20.67 -6.06
N PHE A 338 2.55 20.28 -6.02
CA PHE A 338 2.98 19.01 -5.42
C PHE A 338 2.68 18.97 -3.92
N LEU A 339 3.10 19.99 -3.17
CA LEU A 339 2.97 19.99 -1.71
C LEU A 339 1.52 20.12 -1.24
N ASN A 340 0.69 20.95 -1.90
CA ASN A 340 -0.71 21.14 -1.51
C ASN A 340 -1.54 19.86 -1.63
N GLU A 341 -1.22 19.01 -2.61
CA GLU A 341 -1.85 17.70 -2.76
C GLU A 341 -1.76 16.91 -1.45
N PHE A 342 -0.57 16.92 -0.85
CA PHE A 342 -0.22 16.18 0.37
C PHE A 342 -0.37 16.99 1.67
N GLY A 343 -1.02 18.16 1.62
CA GLY A 343 -1.32 18.97 2.81
C GLY A 343 -0.13 19.76 3.36
N LEU A 344 0.87 20.02 2.54
CA LEU A 344 2.05 20.81 2.86
C LEU A 344 2.09 22.09 2.01
N GLU A 345 2.74 23.12 2.51
CA GLU A 345 3.06 24.33 1.75
C GLU A 345 4.40 24.89 2.23
N ILE A 346 5.16 25.55 1.37
CA ILE A 346 6.36 26.29 1.77
C ILE A 346 5.96 27.75 1.97
N SER A 347 6.40 28.38 3.06
CA SER A 347 6.08 29.76 3.38
C SER A 347 6.63 30.72 2.32
N PRO A 348 5.92 31.83 2.02
CA PRO A 348 6.40 32.84 1.09
C PRO A 348 7.37 33.81 1.79
N TYR A 349 8.23 33.35 2.70
CA TYR A 349 9.25 34.15 3.38
C TYR A 349 10.31 33.26 4.03
N TYR A 350 11.51 33.80 4.25
CA TYR A 350 12.56 33.19 5.04
C TYR A 350 12.46 33.56 6.52
N ILE A 351 12.99 32.70 7.38
CA ILE A 351 13.29 33.01 8.76
C ILE A 351 14.80 32.99 8.99
N ASN A 352 15.29 33.97 9.75
CA ASN A 352 16.71 34.08 10.06
C ASN A 352 17.08 33.09 11.16
N ILE A 353 17.66 31.97 10.74
CA ILE A 353 18.22 30.93 11.60
C ILE A 353 19.68 30.75 11.18
N ASP A 354 20.59 30.60 12.14
CA ASP A 354 21.97 30.15 11.90
C ASP A 354 22.40 29.29 13.09
N GLY A 355 22.68 28.02 12.83
CA GLY A 355 23.30 27.14 13.80
C GLY A 355 22.66 25.77 13.90
N ASN A 356 23.13 25.01 14.89
CA ASN A 356 22.63 23.69 15.19
C ASN A 356 21.34 23.83 16.00
N LEU A 357 20.22 23.42 15.41
CA LEU A 357 18.94 23.42 16.07
C LEU A 357 18.60 22.04 16.61
N VAL A 358 18.13 22.00 17.85
CA VAL A 358 17.74 20.77 18.53
C VAL A 358 16.52 20.17 17.83
N ILE A 359 16.57 18.86 17.60
CA ILE A 359 15.48 18.09 17.05
C ILE A 359 14.73 17.40 18.19
N ASN A 360 13.48 17.82 18.40
CA ASN A 360 12.58 17.21 19.39
C ASN A 360 11.45 16.49 18.64
N SER A 361 11.73 15.29 18.14
CA SER A 361 10.76 14.47 17.43
C SER A 361 10.92 12.99 17.76
N ASN A 362 9.80 12.28 17.88
CA ASN A 362 9.75 10.82 17.98
C ASN A 362 9.56 10.15 16.61
N HIS A 363 9.53 10.92 15.50
CA HIS A 363 9.39 10.35 14.17
C HIS A 363 10.62 9.51 13.82
N PRO A 364 10.47 8.34 13.16
CA PRO A 364 11.59 7.43 12.86
C PRO A 364 12.77 8.09 12.15
N ILE A 365 12.53 9.06 11.26
CA ILE A 365 13.60 9.80 10.56
C ILE A 365 14.55 10.55 11.52
N PHE A 366 14.09 10.87 12.74
CA PHE A 366 14.87 11.58 13.76
C PHE A 366 15.40 10.67 14.87
N ALA A 367 15.26 9.34 14.75
CA ALA A 367 15.78 8.41 15.74
C ALA A 367 17.30 8.59 15.94
N GLY A 368 17.71 8.99 17.14
CA GLY A 368 19.11 9.26 17.47
C GLY A 368 19.67 10.60 16.96
N VAL A 369 18.86 11.42 16.28
CA VAL A 369 19.25 12.76 15.80
C VAL A 369 18.97 13.78 16.90
N LYS A 370 20.00 14.45 17.41
CA LYS A 370 19.85 15.45 18.48
C LYS A 370 19.77 16.86 17.93
N CYS A 371 20.52 17.17 16.89
CA CYS A 371 20.47 18.48 16.23
C CYS A 371 20.78 18.41 14.74
N LEU A 372 20.31 19.39 13.98
CA LEU A 372 20.66 19.59 12.57
C LEU A 372 21.07 21.05 12.35
N PHE A 373 21.96 21.27 11.37
CA PHE A 373 22.44 22.61 11.03
C PHE A 373 21.51 23.29 10.02
N TYR A 374 21.15 24.54 10.28
CA TYR A 374 20.34 25.40 9.41
C TYR A 374 21.04 26.75 9.22
N TYR A 375 20.86 27.34 8.04
CA TYR A 375 21.29 28.69 7.68
C TYR A 375 20.27 29.33 6.74
N VAL A 376 19.39 30.17 7.31
CA VAL A 376 18.25 30.82 6.65
C VAL A 376 17.26 29.80 6.10
N ALA A 377 16.24 29.48 6.89
CA ALA A 377 15.25 28.46 6.52
C ALA A 377 13.98 29.09 5.90
N GLN A 378 13.29 28.32 5.07
CA GLN A 378 11.96 28.64 4.54
C GLN A 378 10.91 27.71 5.16
N PRO A 379 10.16 28.17 6.18
CA PRO A 379 9.19 27.35 6.91
C PRO A 379 8.25 26.52 6.05
N ILE A 380 8.00 25.29 6.48
CA ILE A 380 7.01 24.39 5.91
C ILE A 380 5.75 24.47 6.77
N LEU A 381 4.62 24.73 6.13
CA LEU A 381 3.30 24.88 6.71
C LEU A 381 2.49 23.60 6.51
N ASN A 382 1.77 23.18 7.54
CA ASN A 382 0.75 22.15 7.43
C ASN A 382 -0.59 22.80 7.06
N THR A 383 -1.07 22.57 5.83
CA THR A 383 -2.31 23.16 5.32
C THR A 383 -3.55 22.30 5.62
N LYS A 384 -3.36 21.08 6.13
CA LYS A 384 -4.43 20.12 6.43
C LYS A 384 -4.25 19.47 7.82
N PRO A 385 -4.13 20.24 8.92
CA PRO A 385 -3.83 19.70 10.26
C PRO A 385 -4.90 18.78 10.83
N ASP A 386 -6.13 18.81 10.29
CA ASP A 386 -7.28 18.01 10.72
C ASP A 386 -7.59 16.79 9.83
N VAL A 387 -6.86 16.58 8.72
CA VAL A 387 -7.19 15.50 7.76
C VAL A 387 -6.60 14.17 8.22
N LYS A 388 -7.49 13.22 8.50
CA LYS A 388 -7.21 11.88 9.05
C LYS A 388 -6.39 10.97 8.15
N ASP A 389 -6.39 11.31 6.86
CA ASP A 389 -5.85 10.47 5.80
C ASP A 389 -4.41 10.86 5.45
N HIS A 390 -3.74 11.71 6.23
CA HIS A 390 -2.34 12.06 6.01
C HIS A 390 -1.61 12.17 7.36
N GLN A 391 -0.59 11.35 7.58
CA GLN A 391 0.32 11.57 8.72
C GLN A 391 1.31 12.66 8.32
N VAL A 392 0.97 13.91 8.61
CA VAL A 392 1.86 15.05 8.41
C VAL A 392 2.52 15.43 9.74
N PHE A 393 3.82 15.18 9.86
CA PHE A 393 4.63 15.67 10.96
C PHE A 393 5.30 16.98 10.55
N HIS A 394 5.21 18.04 11.36
CA HIS A 394 5.93 19.30 11.13
C HIS A 394 6.56 19.79 12.44
N SER A 395 7.75 20.40 12.36
CA SER A 395 8.31 21.14 13.50
C SER A 395 7.66 22.51 13.66
N ASP A 396 7.88 23.16 14.79
CA ASP A 396 7.70 24.61 14.99
C ASP A 396 9.12 25.21 15.07
N PRO A 397 9.56 26.12 14.17
CA PRO A 397 8.79 26.92 13.20
C PRO A 397 8.68 26.32 11.78
N GLY A 398 8.59 25.00 11.61
CA GLY A 398 8.38 24.36 10.30
C GLY A 398 9.67 24.02 9.54
N LEU A 399 10.71 23.56 10.24
CA LEU A 399 12.03 23.28 9.64
C LEU A 399 12.08 21.99 8.82
N TYR A 400 11.13 21.10 9.05
CA TYR A 400 10.95 19.87 8.31
C TYR A 400 9.49 19.50 8.31
N ALA A 401 9.09 18.74 7.30
CA ALA A 401 7.86 18.00 7.30
C ALA A 401 8.06 16.58 6.79
N ALA A 402 7.32 15.63 7.34
CA ALA A 402 7.23 14.28 6.81
C ALA A 402 5.76 13.98 6.50
N PHE A 403 5.53 13.36 5.36
CA PHE A 403 4.23 12.87 4.93
C PHE A 403 4.37 11.39 4.60
N GLU A 404 3.40 10.60 5.05
CA GLU A 404 3.22 9.22 4.61
C GLU A 404 1.78 9.08 4.12
N ASN A 405 1.61 8.70 2.85
CA ASN A 405 0.31 8.38 2.28
C ASN A 405 -0.16 7.11 3.00
N PRO A 406 -1.17 7.12 3.89
CA PRO A 406 -1.51 6.00 4.76
C PRO A 406 -2.09 4.79 4.01
N GLY A 407 -1.91 4.72 2.69
CA GLY A 407 -2.70 3.91 1.79
C GLY A 407 -4.12 4.43 1.73
N THR A 408 -4.95 3.77 0.93
CA THR A 408 -6.39 3.99 0.96
C THR A 408 -6.89 3.89 2.42
N PRO A 409 -7.65 4.88 2.95
CA PRO A 409 -8.09 4.86 4.35
C PRO A 409 -8.68 3.50 4.71
N GLN A 410 -7.99 2.79 5.60
CA GLN A 410 -8.42 1.48 6.06
C GLN A 410 -9.42 1.68 7.19
N GLY A 411 -10.64 1.19 7.01
CA GLY A 411 -11.61 1.19 8.09
C GLY A 411 -11.22 0.17 9.15
N LYS A 412 -11.13 0.56 10.42
CA LYS A 412 -10.74 -0.36 11.49
C LYS A 412 -11.89 -0.61 12.44
N ILE A 413 -11.97 -1.83 12.95
CA ILE A 413 -12.94 -2.21 13.98
C ILE A 413 -12.16 -2.81 15.13
N VAL A 414 -12.46 -2.40 16.35
CA VAL A 414 -12.09 -3.11 17.58
C VAL A 414 -13.39 -3.57 18.22
N VAL A 415 -13.47 -4.85 18.56
CA VAL A 415 -14.58 -5.45 19.28
C VAL A 415 -14.09 -5.96 20.63
N SER A 416 -14.74 -5.55 21.71
CA SER A 416 -14.58 -6.12 23.04
C SER A 416 -15.77 -7.01 23.35
N ALA A 417 -15.54 -8.17 23.95
CA ALA A 417 -16.59 -9.06 24.43
C ALA A 417 -17.35 -8.49 25.64
N ASP A 418 -16.85 -7.42 26.25
CA ASP A 418 -17.27 -6.96 27.56
C ASP A 418 -17.12 -5.42 27.68
N GLU A 419 -18.01 -4.76 28.43
CA GLU A 419 -17.95 -3.33 28.73
C GLU A 419 -17.01 -2.98 29.89
N PHE A 420 -16.78 -3.91 30.83
CA PHE A 420 -16.01 -3.66 32.05
C PHE A 420 -14.56 -3.23 31.84
N PRO A 421 -13.83 -3.67 30.79
CA PRO A 421 -12.46 -3.23 30.56
C PRO A 421 -12.29 -1.71 30.54
N LEU A 422 -13.29 -0.97 30.05
CA LEU A 422 -13.25 0.49 29.90
C LEU A 422 -13.98 1.26 31.01
N THR A 423 -14.62 0.57 31.97
CA THR A 423 -15.22 1.20 33.14
C THR A 423 -14.17 1.73 34.12
N ASP A 424 -14.54 2.66 35.00
CA ASP A 424 -13.67 3.14 36.08
C ASP A 424 -13.22 1.97 36.99
N VAL A 425 -14.05 0.93 37.14
CA VAL A 425 -13.67 -0.32 37.85
C VAL A 425 -12.55 -1.05 37.10
N GLY A 426 -12.67 -1.15 35.78
CA GLY A 426 -11.64 -1.74 34.92
C GLY A 426 -10.30 -1.01 35.04
N PHE A 427 -10.31 0.32 34.93
CA PHE A 427 -9.12 1.15 35.12
C PHE A 427 -8.47 0.99 36.51
N VAL A 428 -9.27 0.78 37.57
CA VAL A 428 -8.74 0.57 38.92
C VAL A 428 -8.18 -0.84 39.10
N ARG A 429 -8.87 -1.86 38.59
CA ARG A 429 -8.49 -3.27 38.77
C ARG A 429 -7.36 -3.71 37.83
N ALA A 430 -7.27 -3.13 36.63
CA ALA A 430 -6.23 -3.37 35.65
C ALA A 430 -5.67 -2.02 35.14
N PRO A 431 -4.62 -1.47 35.78
CA PRO A 431 -4.04 -0.18 35.39
C PRO A 431 -3.59 -0.08 33.93
N ASP A 432 -3.32 -1.21 33.28
CA ASP A 432 -2.96 -1.27 31.85
C ASP A 432 -4.12 -0.86 30.92
N THR A 433 -5.37 -0.74 31.42
CA THR A 433 -6.50 -0.22 30.64
C THR A 433 -6.19 1.15 30.02
N GLU A 434 -5.45 2.01 30.72
CA GLU A 434 -5.06 3.31 30.18
C GLU A 434 -4.14 3.17 28.95
N ILE A 435 -3.20 2.22 29.00
CA ILE A 435 -2.31 1.89 27.89
C ILE A 435 -3.13 1.32 26.72
N PHE A 436 -4.05 0.40 27.01
CA PHE A 436 -4.92 -0.23 26.02
C PHE A 436 -5.75 0.78 25.23
N VAL A 437 -6.43 1.71 25.92
CA VAL A 437 -7.24 2.75 25.26
C VAL A 437 -6.37 3.66 24.39
N LYS A 438 -5.20 4.09 24.90
CA LYS A 438 -4.27 4.91 24.12
C LYS A 438 -3.76 4.18 22.88
N ASN A 439 -3.51 2.88 22.99
CA ASN A 439 -3.12 2.06 21.85
C ASN A 439 -4.24 1.93 20.82
N ILE A 440 -5.51 1.79 21.24
CA ILE A 440 -6.66 1.80 20.31
C ILE A 440 -6.72 3.14 19.58
N ALA A 441 -6.62 4.26 20.31
CA ALA A 441 -6.65 5.58 19.73
C ALA A 441 -5.50 5.78 18.72
N ASN A 442 -4.28 5.43 19.12
CA ASN A 442 -3.10 5.44 18.26
C ASN A 442 -3.26 4.54 17.04
N TRP A 443 -3.86 3.37 17.20
CA TRP A 443 -4.09 2.45 16.09
C TRP A 443 -5.12 3.00 15.10
N PHE A 444 -6.17 3.67 15.58
CA PHE A 444 -7.16 4.36 14.74
C PHE A 444 -6.57 5.57 14.00
N THR A 445 -5.69 6.34 14.65
CA THR A 445 -5.18 7.61 14.10
C THR A 445 -3.78 7.53 13.51
N GLY A 446 -3.10 6.39 13.61
CA GLY A 446 -1.68 6.29 13.29
C GLY A 446 -0.79 7.09 14.25
N GLY A 447 -1.22 7.29 15.50
CA GLY A 447 -0.51 8.08 16.52
C GLY A 447 -0.79 9.59 16.48
N ALA A 448 -1.57 10.08 15.52
CA ALA A 448 -2.01 11.47 15.50
C ALA A 448 -3.08 11.76 16.57
N LYS A 449 -3.25 13.04 16.92
CA LYS A 449 -4.41 13.49 17.73
C LYS A 449 -5.69 13.26 16.92
N GLY A 450 -6.78 12.93 17.59
CA GLY A 450 -8.01 12.49 16.94
C GLY A 450 -9.26 12.98 17.65
N LYS A 451 -10.37 13.02 16.92
CA LYS A 451 -11.71 13.36 17.41
C LYS A 451 -12.51 12.07 17.56
N PHE A 452 -12.90 11.72 18.77
CA PHE A 452 -13.65 10.51 19.06
C PHE A 452 -15.03 10.83 19.63
N HIS A 453 -16.01 10.02 19.27
CA HIS A 453 -17.40 10.22 19.68
C HIS A 453 -17.99 8.94 20.29
N VAL A 454 -18.76 9.10 21.36
CA VAL A 454 -19.49 8.03 22.02
C VAL A 454 -20.98 8.13 21.69
N TYR A 455 -21.53 7.05 21.12
CA TYR A 455 -22.95 6.93 20.75
C TYR A 455 -23.77 6.03 21.69
N SER A 456 -23.22 5.66 22.85
CA SER A 456 -23.85 4.79 23.86
C SER A 456 -23.89 5.44 25.25
N ALA A 457 -24.92 5.15 26.05
CA ALA A 457 -25.00 5.59 27.45
C ALA A 457 -24.40 4.57 28.42
N ASN A 458 -23.82 3.48 27.92
CA ASN A 458 -23.26 2.43 28.76
C ASN A 458 -22.05 2.94 29.59
N GLY A 459 -22.00 2.52 30.86
CA GLY A 459 -21.00 2.95 31.84
C GLY A 459 -19.54 2.74 31.40
N GLY A 460 -19.25 1.72 30.57
CA GLY A 460 -17.92 1.49 30.02
C GLY A 460 -17.43 2.62 29.11
N LEU A 461 -18.32 3.47 28.55
CA LEU A 461 -17.95 4.52 27.61
C LEU A 461 -18.15 5.95 28.12
N ILE A 462 -18.94 6.14 29.18
CA ILE A 462 -19.29 7.48 29.68
C ILE A 462 -18.63 7.85 31.02
N GLN A 463 -17.91 6.92 31.65
CA GLN A 463 -17.25 7.17 32.93
C GLN A 463 -15.96 7.99 32.79
N SER A 464 -15.52 8.55 33.92
CA SER A 464 -14.56 9.66 33.95
C SER A 464 -13.15 9.28 33.50
N ARG A 465 -12.68 8.06 33.81
CA ARG A 465 -11.29 7.67 33.55
C ARG A 465 -11.00 7.44 32.08
N LEU A 466 -11.96 6.90 31.33
CA LEU A 466 -11.82 6.76 29.88
C LEU A 466 -11.69 8.13 29.19
N ALA A 467 -12.60 9.05 29.51
CA ALA A 467 -12.57 10.41 28.97
C ALA A 467 -11.26 11.12 29.34
N LYS A 468 -10.79 10.96 30.59
CA LYS A 468 -9.52 11.52 31.04
C LYS A 468 -8.33 10.92 30.29
N ALA A 469 -8.26 9.59 30.13
CA ALA A 469 -7.17 8.92 29.41
C ALA A 469 -7.06 9.41 27.95
N MET A 470 -8.20 9.58 27.28
CA MET A 470 -8.25 10.08 25.89
C MET A 470 -7.84 11.55 25.78
N THR A 471 -8.31 12.40 26.70
CA THR A 471 -8.00 13.84 26.70
C THR A 471 -6.56 14.13 27.15
N ASP A 472 -6.02 13.39 28.13
CA ASP A 472 -4.61 13.44 28.54
C ASP A 472 -3.67 13.03 27.39
N ALA A 473 -4.11 12.11 26.52
CA ALA A 473 -3.38 11.74 25.29
C ALA A 473 -3.50 12.81 24.17
N GLY A 474 -4.22 13.91 24.41
CA GLY A 474 -4.39 15.01 23.46
C GLY A 474 -5.51 14.80 22.45
N HIS A 475 -6.37 13.81 22.62
CA HIS A 475 -7.53 13.58 21.75
C HIS A 475 -8.74 14.41 22.21
N THR A 476 -9.64 14.72 21.26
CA THR A 476 -10.97 15.25 21.58
C THR A 476 -11.90 14.08 21.84
N TRP A 477 -12.56 14.06 23.01
CA TRP A 477 -13.53 13.04 23.39
C TRP A 477 -14.90 13.69 23.58
N THR A 478 -15.91 13.19 22.87
CA THR A 478 -17.27 13.72 22.92
C THR A 478 -18.28 12.63 23.20
N VAL A 479 -19.29 12.93 24.01
CA VAL A 479 -20.38 12.00 24.34
C VAL A 479 -21.70 12.67 24.01
N ASN A 480 -22.43 12.15 23.02
CA ASN A 480 -23.79 12.59 22.71
C ASN A 480 -24.58 11.47 22.03
N VAL A 481 -25.30 10.69 22.83
CA VAL A 481 -26.09 9.53 22.35
C VAL A 481 -27.21 9.90 21.38
N ASN A 482 -27.62 11.18 21.37
CA ASN A 482 -28.69 11.74 20.54
C ASN A 482 -28.16 12.48 19.31
N GLN A 483 -26.84 12.52 19.09
CA GLN A 483 -26.26 13.04 17.87
C GLN A 483 -26.84 12.28 16.68
N LYS A 484 -27.10 12.99 15.57
CA LYS A 484 -27.60 12.36 14.34
C LYS A 484 -26.66 11.21 13.92
N PHE A 485 -27.23 10.05 13.62
CA PHE A 485 -26.48 8.85 13.26
C PHE A 485 -26.57 8.63 11.74
N ASP A 486 -25.74 9.34 10.98
CA ASP A 486 -25.61 9.20 9.54
C ASP A 486 -24.14 9.27 9.10
N LEU A 487 -23.85 8.81 7.88
CA LEU A 487 -22.48 8.73 7.37
C LEU A 487 -21.77 10.09 7.37
N ALA A 488 -22.49 11.17 7.03
CA ALA A 488 -21.93 12.52 6.98
C ALA A 488 -21.47 13.00 8.37
N THR A 489 -22.24 12.67 9.41
CA THR A 489 -21.90 12.99 10.80
C THR A 489 -20.74 12.12 11.29
N LEU A 490 -20.79 10.81 11.05
CA LEU A 490 -19.75 9.87 11.49
C LEU A 490 -18.37 10.20 10.88
N LYS A 491 -18.34 10.64 9.61
CA LYS A 491 -17.11 11.07 8.92
C LYS A 491 -16.37 12.23 9.60
N GLN A 492 -17.02 12.96 10.49
CA GLN A 492 -16.37 14.02 11.27
C GLN A 492 -15.43 13.45 12.35
N TYR A 493 -15.59 12.19 12.78
CA TYR A 493 -14.82 11.57 13.86
C TYR A 493 -13.78 10.56 13.38
N ASN A 494 -12.61 10.54 14.03
CA ASN A 494 -11.52 9.58 13.80
C ASN A 494 -11.89 8.18 14.27
N GLY A 495 -12.78 8.07 15.24
CA GLY A 495 -13.39 6.82 15.61
C GLY A 495 -14.67 7.06 16.40
N VAL A 496 -15.59 6.10 16.31
CA VAL A 496 -16.81 6.09 17.11
C VAL A 496 -16.82 4.91 18.06
N PHE A 497 -17.28 5.15 19.28
CA PHE A 497 -17.38 4.16 20.35
C PHE A 497 -18.85 3.90 20.65
N LEU A 498 -19.24 2.63 20.66
CA LEU A 498 -20.61 2.21 20.92
C LEU A 498 -20.67 0.81 21.57
N GLY A 499 -21.84 0.49 22.10
CA GLY A 499 -22.20 -0.77 22.74
C GLY A 499 -23.64 -0.68 23.25
N ALA A 500 -24.23 -1.77 23.73
CA ALA A 500 -25.61 -1.82 24.23
C ALA A 500 -26.71 -1.40 23.22
N GLU A 501 -26.93 -0.11 23.01
CA GLU A 501 -28.11 0.39 22.29
C GLU A 501 -28.02 0.18 20.76
N PRO A 502 -29.11 -0.24 20.09
CA PRO A 502 -29.13 -0.47 18.66
C PRO A 502 -28.86 0.81 17.87
N LYS A 503 -28.03 0.68 16.83
CA LYS A 503 -27.75 1.71 15.82
C LYS A 503 -27.91 1.11 14.43
N ASP A 504 -27.95 1.98 13.43
CA ASP A 504 -28.07 1.55 12.03
C ASP A 504 -26.76 0.86 11.58
N ASN A 505 -26.83 -0.46 11.43
CA ASN A 505 -25.68 -1.27 11.00
C ASN A 505 -25.19 -0.87 9.60
N GLN A 506 -26.07 -0.43 8.70
CA GLN A 506 -25.66 -0.06 7.34
C GLN A 506 -24.82 1.22 7.37
N VAL A 507 -25.21 2.21 8.18
CA VAL A 507 -24.42 3.44 8.37
C VAL A 507 -23.03 3.14 8.93
N LEU A 508 -22.92 2.19 9.87
CA LEU A 508 -21.61 1.75 10.39
C LEU A 508 -20.77 1.02 9.34
N ILE A 509 -21.38 0.13 8.56
CA ILE A 509 -20.72 -0.56 7.45
C ILE A 509 -20.17 0.47 6.46
N ASP A 510 -21.00 1.41 6.02
CA ASP A 510 -20.61 2.44 5.06
C ASP A 510 -19.52 3.36 5.63
N TYR A 511 -19.60 3.67 6.93
CA TYR A 511 -18.59 4.45 7.62
C TYR A 511 -17.24 3.74 7.62
N VAL A 512 -17.19 2.47 8.06
CA VAL A 512 -15.95 1.69 8.05
C VAL A 512 -15.43 1.49 6.62
N LYS A 513 -16.30 1.16 5.65
CA LYS A 513 -15.90 1.04 4.24
C LYS A 513 -15.35 2.33 3.64
N SER A 514 -15.72 3.48 4.20
CA SER A 514 -15.20 4.79 3.83
C SER A 514 -13.91 5.19 4.57
N GLY A 515 -13.34 4.32 5.40
CA GLY A 515 -12.12 4.57 6.19
C GLY A 515 -12.37 4.93 7.66
N GLY A 516 -13.62 4.88 8.12
CA GLY A 516 -14.00 5.15 9.50
C GLY A 516 -13.55 4.06 10.48
N ASN A 517 -13.39 4.44 11.75
CA ASN A 517 -12.98 3.49 12.80
C ASN A 517 -14.08 3.28 13.85
N VAL A 518 -14.31 2.04 14.25
CA VAL A 518 -15.36 1.68 15.21
C VAL A 518 -14.77 0.90 16.37
N TYR A 519 -15.03 1.34 17.60
CA TYR A 519 -14.92 0.50 18.79
C TYR A 519 -16.33 0.04 19.19
N LEU A 520 -16.55 -1.28 19.23
CA LEU A 520 -17.79 -1.90 19.67
C LEU A 520 -17.54 -2.75 20.90
N MET A 521 -18.29 -2.56 21.97
CA MET A 521 -18.31 -3.50 23.10
C MET A 521 -19.62 -4.31 23.11
N GLY A 522 -19.48 -5.61 23.33
CA GLY A 522 -20.57 -6.54 23.64
C GLY A 522 -20.62 -6.84 25.13
N GLY A 523 -21.44 -7.82 25.52
CA GLY A 523 -21.53 -8.28 26.92
C GLY A 523 -22.34 -7.35 27.82
N THR A 524 -22.98 -6.31 27.28
CA THR A 524 -23.51 -5.20 28.09
C THR A 524 -24.77 -5.52 28.88
N GLY A 525 -25.29 -6.75 28.77
CA GLY A 525 -26.56 -7.16 29.35
C GLY A 525 -27.80 -6.62 28.62
N TYR A 526 -27.64 -5.91 27.49
CA TYR A 526 -28.76 -5.27 26.80
C TYR A 526 -29.63 -6.30 26.09
N GLY A 527 -30.81 -6.59 26.65
CA GLY A 527 -31.71 -7.62 26.12
C GLY A 527 -31.19 -9.06 26.25
N GLY A 528 -30.02 -9.27 26.86
CA GLY A 528 -29.35 -10.58 26.94
C GLY A 528 -28.54 -10.94 25.69
N GLY A 529 -27.64 -11.92 25.81
CA GLY A 529 -26.63 -12.22 24.79
C GLY A 529 -27.20 -12.55 23.41
N GLU A 530 -28.34 -13.24 23.34
CA GLU A 530 -28.97 -13.55 22.05
C GLU A 530 -29.45 -12.30 21.32
N ASN A 531 -30.07 -11.36 22.04
CA ASN A 531 -30.55 -10.11 21.45
C ASN A 531 -29.39 -9.20 21.05
N GLU A 532 -28.35 -9.09 21.89
CA GLU A 532 -27.15 -8.32 21.59
C GLU A 532 -26.40 -8.89 20.38
N ALA A 533 -26.27 -10.22 20.29
CA ALA A 533 -25.68 -10.88 19.12
C ALA A 533 -26.48 -10.62 17.85
N LYS A 534 -27.82 -10.75 17.92
CA LYS A 534 -28.72 -10.50 16.79
C LYS A 534 -28.64 -9.05 16.30
N GLN A 535 -28.55 -8.10 17.23
CA GLN A 535 -28.48 -6.68 16.93
C GLN A 535 -27.23 -6.33 16.11
N TRP A 536 -26.07 -6.84 16.51
CA TRP A 536 -24.79 -6.51 15.86
C TRP A 536 -24.43 -7.44 14.69
N LYS A 537 -25.20 -8.52 14.47
CA LYS A 537 -24.94 -9.56 13.47
C LYS A 537 -24.68 -8.99 12.08
N THR A 538 -25.50 -8.05 11.59
CA THR A 538 -25.32 -7.49 10.23
C THR A 538 -24.00 -6.74 10.10
N PHE A 539 -23.68 -5.86 11.07
CA PHE A 539 -22.43 -5.10 11.06
C PHE A 539 -21.22 -6.04 11.19
N LEU A 540 -21.20 -6.91 12.21
CA LEU A 540 -20.05 -7.77 12.49
C LEU A 540 -19.79 -8.81 11.36
N ASN A 541 -20.85 -9.43 10.81
CA ASN A 541 -20.69 -10.43 9.75
C ASN A 541 -20.07 -9.87 8.46
N GLU A 542 -20.32 -8.59 8.16
CA GLU A 542 -19.68 -7.91 7.04
C GLU A 542 -18.15 -8.04 7.15
N PHE A 543 -17.62 -7.81 8.35
CA PHE A 543 -16.19 -7.80 8.66
C PHE A 543 -15.66 -9.13 9.22
N GLY A 544 -16.41 -10.23 9.06
CA GLY A 544 -15.97 -11.58 9.45
C GLY A 544 -15.99 -11.86 10.96
N LEU A 545 -16.74 -11.08 11.73
CA LEU A 545 -16.91 -11.24 13.17
C LEU A 545 -18.36 -11.60 13.50
N GLU A 546 -18.60 -12.21 14.66
CA GLU A 546 -19.94 -12.41 15.22
C GLU A 546 -19.84 -12.46 16.74
N PHE A 547 -20.87 -12.03 17.46
CA PHE A 547 -20.97 -12.32 18.90
C PHE A 547 -21.65 -13.68 19.12
N SER A 548 -21.13 -14.46 20.07
CA SER A 548 -21.81 -15.63 20.60
C SER A 548 -23.19 -15.24 21.15
N PRO A 549 -24.24 -16.05 20.93
CA PRO A 549 -25.56 -15.78 21.50
C PRO A 549 -25.61 -15.99 23.03
N HIS A 550 -24.53 -16.44 23.65
CA HIS A 550 -24.43 -16.71 25.08
C HIS A 550 -23.31 -15.91 25.72
N TYR A 551 -23.57 -15.40 26.92
CA TYR A 551 -22.53 -14.86 27.80
C TYR A 551 -21.73 -15.98 28.47
N ILE A 552 -20.48 -15.67 28.77
CA ILE A 552 -19.58 -16.48 29.57
C ILE A 552 -19.31 -15.79 30.90
N ASN A 553 -19.34 -16.56 31.98
CA ASN A 553 -18.99 -16.07 33.30
C ASN A 553 -17.47 -15.95 33.41
N ILE A 554 -16.98 -14.74 33.19
CA ILE A 554 -15.61 -14.33 33.46
C ILE A 554 -15.64 -13.27 34.56
N ASP A 555 -14.72 -13.35 35.52
CA ASP A 555 -14.47 -12.30 36.51
C ASP A 555 -12.95 -12.19 36.73
N GLY A 556 -12.44 -10.97 36.88
CA GLY A 556 -11.05 -10.68 37.22
C GLY A 556 -10.17 -10.27 36.05
N ASN A 557 -8.91 -10.00 36.38
CA ASN A 557 -7.89 -9.59 35.43
C ASN A 557 -7.51 -10.76 34.52
N ARG A 558 -7.59 -10.53 33.21
CA ARG A 558 -7.25 -11.47 32.15
C ARG A 558 -5.92 -11.07 31.55
N THR A 559 -4.96 -11.99 31.60
CA THR A 559 -3.66 -11.79 30.96
C THR A 559 -3.85 -11.60 29.46
N ILE A 560 -3.21 -10.58 28.92
CA ILE A 560 -3.16 -10.32 27.50
C ILE A 560 -1.84 -10.87 26.96
N ASN A 561 -1.94 -11.86 26.08
CA ASN A 561 -0.80 -12.45 25.38
C ASN A 561 -0.96 -12.22 23.88
N SER A 562 -0.80 -10.96 23.46
CA SER A 562 -0.97 -10.53 22.08
C SER A 562 0.13 -9.56 21.69
N SER A 563 0.66 -9.73 20.48
CA SER A 563 1.57 -8.78 19.84
C SER A 563 0.82 -7.72 19.00
N HIS A 564 -0.52 -7.74 18.99
CA HIS A 564 -1.30 -6.73 18.26
C HIS A 564 -1.02 -5.33 18.83
N PRO A 565 -0.85 -4.28 17.98
CA PRO A 565 -0.51 -2.94 18.46
C PRO A 565 -1.43 -2.39 19.55
N ILE A 566 -2.73 -2.72 19.50
CA ILE A 566 -3.69 -2.29 20.55
C ILE A 566 -3.32 -2.82 21.95
N PHE A 567 -2.52 -3.89 22.05
CA PHE A 567 -2.08 -4.47 23.32
C PHE A 567 -0.60 -4.20 23.64
N ALA A 568 0.09 -3.34 22.91
CA ALA A 568 1.48 -3.01 23.18
C ALA A 568 1.64 -2.48 24.62
N GLY A 569 2.42 -3.20 25.45
CA GLY A 569 2.62 -2.85 26.86
C GLY A 569 1.45 -3.18 27.80
N VAL A 570 0.36 -3.78 27.30
CA VAL A 570 -0.81 -4.21 28.09
C VAL A 570 -0.57 -5.64 28.58
N LYS A 571 -0.45 -5.85 29.89
CA LYS A 571 -0.23 -7.18 30.48
C LYS A 571 -1.53 -7.84 30.87
N CYS A 572 -2.51 -7.08 31.35
CA CYS A 572 -3.83 -7.61 31.69
C CYS A 572 -4.95 -6.58 31.53
N LEU A 573 -6.18 -7.05 31.34
CA LEU A 573 -7.39 -6.23 31.36
C LEU A 573 -8.44 -6.87 32.24
N TYR A 574 -9.23 -6.06 32.94
CA TYR A 574 -10.32 -6.57 33.79
C TYR A 574 -11.55 -6.91 32.94
N SER A 575 -12.15 -8.07 33.17
CA SER A 575 -13.40 -8.49 32.53
C SER A 575 -14.38 -9.05 33.55
N TYR A 576 -15.66 -8.79 33.35
CA TYR A 576 -16.77 -9.25 34.16
C TYR A 576 -18.00 -9.56 33.28
N VAL A 577 -18.29 -10.85 33.09
CA VAL A 577 -19.36 -11.40 32.21
C VAL A 577 -19.23 -10.93 30.76
N GLY A 578 -18.57 -11.74 29.92
CA GLY A 578 -18.30 -11.39 28.52
C GLY A 578 -19.22 -12.12 27.54
N GLN A 579 -19.35 -11.58 26.35
CA GLN A 579 -19.96 -12.20 25.18
C GLN A 579 -18.88 -12.59 24.18
N PRO A 580 -18.50 -13.87 24.09
CA PRO A 580 -17.40 -14.30 23.24
C PRO A 580 -17.59 -13.83 21.81
N ILE A 581 -16.54 -13.30 21.21
CA ILE A 581 -16.49 -12.99 19.79
C ILE A 581 -16.16 -14.30 19.05
N LEU A 582 -16.66 -14.44 17.84
CA LEU A 582 -16.42 -15.54 16.91
C LEU A 582 -15.84 -14.97 15.62
N ASN A 583 -14.84 -15.64 15.06
CA ASN A 583 -14.33 -15.34 13.73
C ASN A 583 -15.09 -16.20 12.71
N THR A 584 -15.94 -15.57 11.90
CA THR A 584 -16.79 -16.25 10.92
C THR A 584 -16.12 -16.39 9.55
N LYS A 585 -14.99 -15.70 9.34
CA LYS A 585 -14.21 -15.73 8.09
C LYS A 585 -12.70 -15.80 8.37
N PRO A 586 -12.19 -16.89 8.95
CA PRO A 586 -10.78 -17.00 9.35
C PRO A 586 -9.78 -16.88 8.19
N ASP A 587 -10.23 -17.09 6.96
CA ASP A 587 -9.42 -17.06 5.73
C ASP A 587 -9.67 -15.81 4.85
N ALA A 588 -10.48 -14.84 5.31
CA ALA A 588 -10.82 -13.64 4.55
C ALA A 588 -9.64 -12.65 4.48
N LYS A 589 -9.18 -12.32 3.27
CA LYS A 589 -8.02 -11.42 3.01
C LYS A 589 -8.36 -9.92 3.16
N ASP A 590 -9.63 -9.58 3.24
CA ASP A 590 -10.15 -8.21 3.34
C ASP A 590 -10.29 -7.71 4.78
N HIS A 591 -10.08 -8.58 5.79
CA HIS A 591 -10.13 -8.25 7.22
C HIS A 591 -9.10 -9.05 8.04
N GLN A 592 -8.17 -8.38 8.73
CA GLN A 592 -7.28 -9.04 9.71
C GLN A 592 -8.00 -9.23 11.04
N VAL A 593 -8.45 -10.44 11.35
CA VAL A 593 -9.10 -10.74 12.64
C VAL A 593 -8.08 -11.15 13.71
N PHE A 594 -7.83 -10.27 14.69
CA PHE A 594 -7.18 -10.67 15.95
C PHE A 594 -8.19 -11.42 16.83
N TYR A 595 -7.74 -12.43 17.58
CA TYR A 595 -8.58 -13.20 18.51
C TYR A 595 -7.80 -13.53 19.78
N SER A 596 -8.25 -13.04 20.94
CA SER A 596 -7.70 -13.47 22.24
C SER A 596 -8.51 -14.66 22.77
N ASP A 597 -7.98 -15.88 22.86
CA ASP A 597 -8.65 -17.03 23.51
C ASP A 597 -9.07 -16.66 24.96
N PRO A 598 -10.37 -16.73 25.37
CA PRO A 598 -11.54 -17.39 24.72
C PRO A 598 -12.50 -16.47 23.92
N GLY A 599 -11.98 -15.57 23.09
CA GLY A 599 -12.73 -14.62 22.26
C GLY A 599 -13.05 -13.27 22.92
N LEU A 600 -12.21 -12.80 23.84
CA LEU A 600 -12.48 -11.55 24.59
C LEU A 600 -12.30 -10.26 23.80
N TYR A 601 -11.42 -10.25 22.80
CA TYR A 601 -11.19 -9.10 21.94
C TYR A 601 -10.97 -9.56 20.51
N ALA A 602 -11.45 -8.75 19.58
CA ALA A 602 -11.14 -8.86 18.17
C ALA A 602 -10.82 -7.49 17.56
N ALA A 603 -10.04 -7.50 16.50
CA ALA A 603 -9.82 -6.32 15.66
C ALA A 603 -10.03 -6.72 14.20
N ALA A 604 -10.47 -5.82 13.33
CA ALA A 604 -10.58 -6.03 11.88
C ALA A 604 -10.10 -4.78 11.13
N VAL A 605 -9.48 -4.97 9.96
CA VAL A 605 -9.00 -3.88 9.09
C VAL A 605 -9.58 -4.08 7.70
N TYR A 606 -10.45 -3.18 7.25
CA TYR A 606 -11.01 -3.20 5.91
C TYR A 606 -10.09 -2.46 4.93
N ASN A 607 -9.53 -3.22 3.98
CA ASN A 607 -8.77 -2.66 2.87
C ASN A 607 -9.75 -2.20 1.78
N ARG A 608 -9.89 -0.88 1.60
CA ARG A 608 -10.78 -0.30 0.59
C ARG A 608 -10.33 -0.70 -0.82
N ILE A 609 -11.22 -1.39 -1.53
CA ILE A 609 -11.25 -1.38 -3.00
C ILE A 609 -11.92 -0.06 -3.38
N VAL A 610 -11.22 0.84 -4.08
CA VAL A 610 -11.82 2.08 -4.58
C VAL A 610 -12.82 1.70 -5.68
N THR A 611 -14.11 1.73 -5.37
CA THR A 611 -15.18 1.36 -6.29
C THR A 611 -15.88 2.55 -6.95
N SER A 612 -15.44 3.78 -6.68
CA SER A 612 -15.92 4.98 -7.37
C SER A 612 -14.98 6.18 -7.19
N GLY A 613 -15.08 7.15 -8.07
CA GLY A 613 -14.32 8.40 -8.04
C GLY A 613 -14.77 9.39 -9.11
N GLN A 614 -14.01 10.47 -9.28
CA GLN A 614 -14.24 11.47 -10.32
C GLN A 614 -12.91 12.02 -10.86
N PHE A 615 -12.91 12.50 -12.10
CA PHE A 615 -11.80 13.27 -12.68
C PHE A 615 -12.34 14.32 -13.68
N GLU A 616 -11.51 15.32 -13.99
CA GLU A 616 -11.84 16.40 -14.91
C GLU A 616 -11.10 16.24 -16.23
N VAL A 617 -11.81 16.36 -17.36
CA VAL A 617 -11.25 16.36 -18.70
C VAL A 617 -11.29 17.79 -19.23
N LYS A 618 -10.13 18.44 -19.28
CA LYS A 618 -10.00 19.80 -19.84
C LYS A 618 -10.12 19.74 -21.34
N SER A 619 -11.01 20.56 -21.93
CA SER A 619 -11.25 20.54 -23.38
C SER A 619 -10.07 21.09 -24.19
N ASN A 620 -9.15 21.82 -23.55
CA ASN A 620 -8.02 22.47 -24.21
C ASN A 620 -6.71 21.67 -24.21
N LEU A 621 -6.75 20.38 -23.85
CA LEU A 621 -5.60 19.49 -23.82
C LEU A 621 -5.76 18.38 -24.85
N ASP A 622 -4.77 18.23 -25.73
CA ASP A 622 -4.73 17.17 -26.73
C ASP A 622 -4.22 15.83 -26.14
N THR A 623 -3.70 15.82 -24.90
CA THR A 623 -3.21 14.61 -24.24
C THR A 623 -4.31 13.80 -23.55
N GLY A 624 -5.44 14.43 -23.21
CA GLY A 624 -6.51 13.81 -22.42
C GLY A 624 -6.12 13.49 -20.97
N VAL A 625 -6.93 12.67 -20.30
CA VAL A 625 -6.73 12.20 -18.92
C VAL A 625 -6.77 10.68 -18.87
N GLU A 626 -5.76 10.09 -18.22
CA GLU A 626 -5.65 8.64 -18.12
C GLU A 626 -6.47 8.08 -16.95
N PHE A 627 -7.13 6.94 -17.19
CA PHE A 627 -7.80 6.13 -16.19
C PHE A 627 -7.33 4.69 -16.36
N THR A 628 -6.70 4.13 -15.31
CA THR A 628 -6.16 2.76 -15.37
C THR A 628 -6.90 1.85 -14.42
N ASN A 629 -7.24 0.64 -14.86
CA ASN A 629 -7.67 -0.40 -13.94
C ASN A 629 -6.48 -0.85 -13.07
N THR A 630 -6.41 -0.33 -11.85
CA THR A 630 -5.37 -0.71 -10.87
C THR A 630 -5.74 -1.98 -10.08
N GLN A 631 -6.89 -2.59 -10.35
CA GLN A 631 -7.33 -3.81 -9.68
C GLN A 631 -6.63 -5.03 -10.29
N THR A 632 -6.45 -6.06 -9.47
CA THR A 632 -5.81 -7.32 -9.88
C THR A 632 -6.73 -8.24 -10.67
N LYS A 633 -7.95 -7.78 -10.98
CA LYS A 633 -8.95 -8.53 -11.76
C LYS A 633 -9.54 -7.63 -12.83
N GLU A 634 -10.20 -8.26 -13.80
CA GLU A 634 -11.07 -7.55 -14.72
C GLU A 634 -12.20 -6.87 -13.93
N VAL A 635 -12.50 -5.62 -14.30
CA VAL A 635 -13.50 -4.79 -13.61
C VAL A 635 -14.36 -4.08 -14.63
N SER A 636 -15.67 -4.05 -14.39
CA SER A 636 -16.59 -3.22 -15.14
C SER A 636 -16.63 -1.81 -14.55
N TYR A 637 -16.16 -0.81 -15.30
CA TYR A 637 -16.24 0.58 -14.90
C TYR A 637 -17.37 1.29 -15.62
N THR A 638 -18.26 1.94 -14.87
CA THR A 638 -19.31 2.81 -15.43
C THR A 638 -18.90 4.26 -15.28
N PHE A 639 -18.79 4.98 -16.40
CA PHE A 639 -18.41 6.38 -16.48
C PHE A 639 -19.63 7.25 -16.78
N VAL A 640 -19.84 8.30 -16.00
CA VAL A 640 -20.97 9.23 -16.12
C VAL A 640 -20.42 10.64 -16.27
N PRO A 641 -20.44 11.20 -17.50
CA PRO A 641 -19.94 12.54 -17.78
C PRO A 641 -20.98 13.61 -17.39
N SER A 642 -20.50 14.79 -17.00
CA SER A 642 -21.31 15.99 -16.77
C SER A 642 -20.50 17.27 -17.09
N GLY A 643 -21.21 18.40 -17.15
CA GLY A 643 -20.62 19.71 -17.50
C GLY A 643 -20.76 20.06 -18.98
N THR A 644 -20.22 21.23 -19.32
CA THR A 644 -20.23 21.79 -20.68
C THR A 644 -18.86 22.39 -21.03
N TRP A 645 -18.60 22.49 -22.33
CA TRP A 645 -17.42 23.16 -22.89
C TRP A 645 -17.77 23.79 -24.24
N ILE A 646 -16.90 24.64 -24.79
CA ILE A 646 -17.11 25.35 -26.06
C ILE A 646 -15.95 24.99 -27.02
N PRO A 647 -16.25 24.41 -28.20
CA PRO A 647 -15.27 24.21 -29.26
C PRO A 647 -15.00 25.53 -29.98
N GLY A 648 -13.73 25.94 -30.07
CA GLY A 648 -13.38 27.20 -30.71
C GLY A 648 -13.61 28.46 -29.86
N LYS A 649 -12.78 29.50 -30.06
CA LYS A 649 -13.05 30.83 -29.47
C LYS A 649 -14.38 31.41 -29.98
N ARG A 650 -15.09 32.14 -29.09
CA ARG A 650 -16.44 32.75 -29.26
C ARG A 650 -16.73 33.48 -30.59
N GLU A 651 -15.72 33.85 -31.36
CA GLU A 651 -15.88 34.55 -32.65
C GLU A 651 -16.51 33.69 -33.75
N GLN A 652 -16.52 32.35 -33.59
CA GLN A 652 -17.10 31.40 -34.57
C GLN A 652 -18.55 30.95 -34.30
N GLY A 653 -19.20 31.47 -33.26
CA GLY A 653 -20.64 31.24 -33.02
C GLY A 653 -21.03 29.88 -32.44
N PHE A 654 -20.09 29.04 -32.00
CA PHE A 654 -20.40 27.79 -31.30
C PHE A 654 -20.96 28.06 -29.88
N SER A 655 -22.01 27.32 -29.52
CA SER A 655 -22.59 27.31 -28.17
C SER A 655 -21.88 26.29 -27.27
N GLU A 656 -22.17 26.34 -25.97
CA GLU A 656 -21.79 25.27 -25.04
C GLU A 656 -22.32 23.90 -25.53
N VAL A 657 -21.48 22.88 -25.43
CA VAL A 657 -21.77 21.48 -25.72
C VAL A 657 -21.47 20.59 -24.52
N THR A 658 -22.20 19.50 -24.40
CA THR A 658 -21.95 18.46 -23.38
C THR A 658 -20.99 17.40 -23.92
N ALA A 659 -20.76 16.34 -23.14
CA ALA A 659 -20.00 15.16 -23.58
C ALA A 659 -20.55 14.47 -24.84
N ALA A 660 -21.77 14.79 -25.28
CA ALA A 660 -22.34 14.31 -26.54
C ALA A 660 -21.84 15.06 -27.78
N GLY A 661 -21.07 16.14 -27.62
CA GLY A 661 -20.48 16.90 -28.73
C GLY A 661 -21.54 17.56 -29.61
N VAL A 662 -21.39 17.47 -30.94
CA VAL A 662 -22.33 18.06 -31.92
C VAL A 662 -23.78 17.66 -31.64
N LYS A 663 -24.04 16.45 -31.12
CA LYS A 663 -25.41 15.99 -30.79
C LYS A 663 -26.10 16.82 -29.70
N SER A 664 -25.33 17.58 -28.92
CA SER A 664 -25.85 18.49 -27.88
C SER A 664 -26.00 19.95 -28.33
N MET A 665 -25.54 20.28 -29.55
CA MET A 665 -25.68 21.62 -30.12
C MET A 665 -27.13 21.92 -30.51
N SER A 666 -27.44 23.18 -30.79
CA SER A 666 -28.75 23.57 -31.33
C SER A 666 -29.03 22.91 -32.68
N PRO A 667 -30.31 22.72 -33.08
CA PRO A 667 -30.66 22.11 -34.36
C PRO A 667 -30.05 22.80 -35.58
N GLU A 668 -29.89 24.12 -35.53
CA GLU A 668 -29.26 24.91 -36.59
C GLU A 668 -27.78 24.55 -36.75
N LEU A 669 -27.04 24.45 -35.64
CA LEU A 669 -25.62 24.07 -35.63
C LEU A 669 -25.42 22.59 -36.02
N GLN A 670 -26.33 21.70 -35.63
CA GLN A 670 -26.32 20.30 -36.08
C GLN A 670 -26.53 20.20 -37.60
N THR A 671 -27.43 21.01 -38.15
CA THR A 671 -27.71 21.06 -39.60
C THR A 671 -26.49 21.62 -40.34
N MET A 672 -25.91 22.71 -39.86
CA MET A 672 -24.66 23.28 -40.38
C MET A 672 -23.52 22.25 -40.38
N TRP A 673 -23.36 21.49 -39.29
CA TRP A 673 -22.36 20.42 -39.24
C TRP A 673 -22.61 19.35 -40.31
N ASN A 674 -23.84 18.84 -40.39
CA ASN A 674 -24.17 17.71 -41.27
C ASN A 674 -24.19 18.07 -42.76
N GLU A 675 -24.52 19.30 -43.11
CA GLU A 675 -24.67 19.73 -44.51
C GLU A 675 -23.45 20.50 -45.04
N SER A 676 -22.83 21.34 -44.20
CA SER A 676 -21.78 22.29 -44.65
C SER A 676 -20.38 21.95 -44.15
N LEU A 677 -20.26 21.30 -42.98
CA LEU A 677 -18.95 21.03 -42.35
C LEU A 677 -18.61 19.53 -42.26
N LYS A 678 -19.43 18.65 -42.83
CA LYS A 678 -19.26 17.19 -42.74
C LYS A 678 -17.91 16.71 -43.30
N ASP A 679 -17.37 17.41 -44.29
CA ASP A 679 -16.05 17.11 -44.85
C ASP A 679 -14.89 17.38 -43.88
N LEU A 680 -15.13 18.16 -42.80
CA LEU A 680 -14.15 18.39 -41.74
C LEU A 680 -14.00 17.18 -40.80
N GLN A 681 -14.99 16.30 -40.74
CA GLN A 681 -14.99 15.10 -39.88
C GLN A 681 -13.70 14.27 -40.03
N LYS A 682 -13.11 14.21 -41.24
CA LYS A 682 -11.88 13.46 -41.53
C LYS A 682 -10.61 14.04 -40.87
N TYR A 683 -10.66 15.29 -40.40
CA TYR A 683 -9.53 15.98 -39.78
C TYR A 683 -9.59 15.97 -38.25
N LEU A 684 -10.67 15.45 -37.66
CA LEU A 684 -10.76 15.25 -36.22
C LEU A 684 -9.75 14.21 -35.75
N LYS A 685 -9.37 14.28 -34.48
CA LYS A 685 -8.46 13.30 -33.86
C LYS A 685 -8.98 11.86 -33.97
N TYR A 686 -10.31 11.69 -33.86
CA TYR A 686 -11.00 10.41 -34.05
C TYR A 686 -12.10 10.56 -35.13
N PRO A 687 -11.75 10.41 -36.43
CA PRO A 687 -12.66 10.67 -37.55
C PRO A 687 -13.93 9.81 -37.58
N ASN A 688 -13.90 8.63 -36.97
CA ASN A 688 -15.02 7.70 -36.94
C ASN A 688 -15.99 7.93 -35.77
N ASN A 689 -15.69 8.91 -34.91
CA ASN A 689 -16.48 9.23 -33.71
C ASN A 689 -17.11 10.62 -33.83
N THR A 690 -18.19 10.85 -33.10
CA THR A 690 -18.92 12.12 -33.10
C THR A 690 -17.99 13.29 -32.80
N ALA A 691 -18.08 14.32 -33.63
CA ALA A 691 -17.31 15.54 -33.44
C ALA A 691 -17.62 16.19 -32.09
N PHE A 692 -16.56 16.65 -31.41
CA PHE A 692 -16.59 17.30 -30.10
C PHE A 692 -17.15 16.41 -28.96
N ALA A 693 -17.36 15.11 -29.19
CA ALA A 693 -17.81 14.22 -28.14
C ALA A 693 -16.65 13.84 -27.20
N LEU A 694 -16.97 13.55 -25.94
CA LEU A 694 -16.02 12.91 -25.04
C LEU A 694 -15.83 11.46 -25.48
N VAL A 695 -14.59 11.05 -25.67
CA VAL A 695 -14.24 9.66 -25.99
C VAL A 695 -13.28 9.10 -24.94
N ALA A 696 -13.41 7.80 -24.69
CA ALA A 696 -12.47 7.00 -23.92
C ALA A 696 -11.71 6.06 -24.88
N VAL A 697 -10.39 6.24 -24.95
CA VAL A 697 -9.52 5.48 -25.86
C VAL A 697 -8.72 4.46 -25.07
N ASN A 698 -8.92 3.18 -25.32
CA ASN A 698 -8.12 2.13 -24.70
C ASN A 698 -6.72 2.11 -25.33
N LYS A 699 -5.68 2.41 -24.55
CA LYS A 699 -4.29 2.46 -25.04
C LYS A 699 -3.76 1.10 -25.51
N THR A 700 -4.29 0.01 -24.94
CA THR A 700 -3.87 -1.36 -25.25
C THR A 700 -4.52 -1.83 -26.55
N THR A 701 -5.82 -1.61 -26.71
CA THR A 701 -6.57 -2.16 -27.85
C THR A 701 -6.80 -1.16 -28.99
N GLY A 702 -6.58 0.13 -28.75
CA GLY A 702 -6.90 1.21 -29.67
C GLY A 702 -8.40 1.49 -29.84
N VAL A 703 -9.26 0.77 -29.11
CA VAL A 703 -10.72 0.94 -29.18
C VAL A 703 -11.11 2.32 -28.63
N VAL A 704 -11.93 3.04 -29.40
CA VAL A 704 -12.46 4.37 -29.04
C VAL A 704 -13.95 4.25 -28.74
N THR A 705 -14.34 4.55 -27.51
CA THR A 705 -15.73 4.50 -27.05
C THR A 705 -16.24 5.91 -26.76
N GLU A 706 -17.39 6.30 -27.32
CA GLU A 706 -18.05 7.57 -26.95
C GLU A 706 -18.62 7.47 -25.54
N VAL A 707 -18.28 8.44 -24.69
CA VAL A 707 -18.79 8.54 -23.31
C VAL A 707 -19.69 9.77 -23.25
N SER A 708 -20.83 9.69 -23.93
CA SER A 708 -21.83 10.78 -24.01
C SER A 708 -22.91 10.69 -22.93
N ALA A 709 -23.04 9.53 -22.29
CA ALA A 709 -23.92 9.23 -21.16
C ALA A 709 -23.25 8.17 -20.26
N ALA A 710 -23.98 7.64 -19.28
CA ALA A 710 -23.52 6.52 -18.47
C ALA A 710 -23.06 5.34 -19.35
N THR A 711 -21.76 5.07 -19.35
CA THR A 711 -21.12 4.13 -20.27
C THR A 711 -20.28 3.14 -19.49
N THR A 712 -20.55 1.85 -19.65
CA THR A 712 -19.78 0.79 -18.98
C THR A 712 -18.69 0.25 -19.91
N ILE A 713 -17.45 0.25 -19.43
CA ILE A 713 -16.28 -0.29 -20.12
C ILE A 713 -15.61 -1.30 -19.20
N VAL A 714 -15.42 -2.52 -19.71
CA VAL A 714 -14.70 -3.57 -19.01
C VAL A 714 -13.20 -3.39 -19.26
N LEU A 715 -12.42 -3.31 -18.19
CA LEU A 715 -10.98 -3.17 -18.26
C LEU A 715 -10.30 -4.35 -17.60
N LYS A 716 -9.30 -4.93 -18.27
CA LYS A 716 -8.40 -5.91 -17.66
C LYS A 716 -7.40 -5.23 -16.73
N PRO A 717 -6.77 -5.97 -15.80
CA PRO A 717 -5.73 -5.42 -14.93
C PRO A 717 -4.67 -4.66 -15.73
N GLY A 718 -4.40 -3.41 -15.37
CA GLY A 718 -3.40 -2.56 -16.01
C GLY A 718 -3.83 -1.92 -17.34
N GLU A 719 -5.03 -2.20 -17.87
CA GLU A 719 -5.52 -1.49 -19.05
C GLU A 719 -5.85 -0.03 -18.71
N THR A 720 -5.45 0.86 -19.61
CA THR A 720 -5.61 2.32 -19.46
C THR A 720 -6.52 2.87 -20.55
N LEU A 721 -7.51 3.65 -20.15
CA LEU A 721 -8.32 4.52 -20.99
C LEU A 721 -7.75 5.94 -20.99
N VAL A 722 -7.80 6.63 -22.12
CA VAL A 722 -7.55 8.07 -22.22
C VAL A 722 -8.87 8.77 -22.52
N PHE A 723 -9.32 9.61 -21.61
CA PHE A 723 -10.51 10.44 -21.77
C PHE A 723 -10.15 11.78 -22.39
N ILE A 724 -10.75 12.10 -23.53
CA ILE A 724 -10.41 13.30 -24.31
C ILE A 724 -11.61 13.74 -25.15
N VAL A 725 -11.76 15.05 -25.39
CA VAL A 725 -12.75 15.56 -26.35
C VAL A 725 -12.27 15.33 -27.79
N ASN A 726 -13.14 14.85 -28.67
CA ASN A 726 -12.79 14.56 -30.07
C ASN A 726 -12.79 15.85 -30.90
N ASP A 727 -11.63 16.49 -31.02
CA ASP A 727 -11.49 17.77 -31.69
C ASP A 727 -10.38 17.74 -32.75
N PHE A 728 -10.21 18.84 -33.48
CA PHE A 728 -9.12 19.03 -34.43
C PHE A 728 -7.79 19.14 -33.66
N PRO A 729 -6.79 18.27 -33.96
CA PRO A 729 -5.51 18.30 -33.26
C PRO A 729 -4.83 19.68 -33.17
N PRO A 730 -4.87 20.55 -34.20
CA PRO A 730 -4.28 21.89 -34.12
C PRO A 730 -5.07 22.87 -33.23
N ASP A 731 -6.35 22.61 -32.98
CA ASP A 731 -7.28 23.62 -32.48
C ASP A 731 -7.64 23.43 -30.99
N TYR A 732 -7.21 22.34 -30.34
CA TYR A 732 -7.44 22.15 -28.89
C TYR A 732 -7.13 23.39 -28.04
N GLY A 733 -6.11 24.17 -28.39
CA GLY A 733 -5.71 25.37 -27.64
C GLY A 733 -6.75 26.50 -27.59
N ASP A 734 -7.77 26.49 -28.44
CA ASP A 734 -8.81 27.53 -28.47
C ASP A 734 -10.12 27.15 -27.75
N ASN A 735 -10.22 25.91 -27.27
CA ASN A 735 -11.34 25.40 -26.51
C ASN A 735 -11.42 26.01 -25.11
N VAL A 736 -12.65 26.12 -24.59
CA VAL A 736 -12.89 26.65 -23.23
C VAL A 736 -13.84 25.72 -22.47
N GLY A 737 -13.47 25.36 -21.24
CA GLY A 737 -14.31 24.56 -20.34
C GLY A 737 -13.71 23.21 -19.96
N THR A 738 -14.48 22.45 -19.18
CA THR A 738 -14.06 21.17 -18.60
C THR A 738 -15.27 20.26 -18.46
N LEU A 739 -15.10 18.97 -18.76
CA LEU A 739 -16.08 17.94 -18.43
C LEU A 739 -15.67 17.22 -17.16
N THR A 740 -16.60 16.94 -16.26
CA THR A 740 -16.37 16.06 -15.10
C THR A 740 -16.83 14.66 -15.46
N VAL A 741 -16.03 13.64 -15.16
CA VAL A 741 -16.39 12.23 -15.33
C VAL A 741 -16.41 11.57 -13.97
N ASN A 742 -17.61 11.20 -13.53
CA ASN A 742 -17.77 10.32 -12.37
C ASN A 742 -17.60 8.87 -12.84
N TRP A 743 -17.00 8.02 -12.02
CA TRP A 743 -16.88 6.60 -12.32
C TRP A 743 -17.27 5.73 -11.13
N SER A 744 -17.78 4.54 -11.41
CA SER A 744 -17.99 3.47 -10.45
C SER A 744 -17.50 2.13 -11.01
N ALA A 745 -17.14 1.20 -10.14
CA ALA A 745 -16.63 -0.12 -10.47
C ALA A 745 -17.54 -1.19 -9.87
N SER A 746 -17.90 -2.21 -10.66
CA SER A 746 -18.65 -3.39 -10.23
C SER A 746 -17.93 -4.70 -10.54
#